data_AF-A0A1A8ZC59-F1
#
_entry.id   AF-A0A1A8ZC59-F1
#
_cell.length_a   1.000
_cell.length_b   1.000
_cell.length_c   1.000
_cell.angle_alpha   90.00
_cell.angle_beta   90.00
_cell.angle_gamma   90.00
#
_symmetry.space_group_name_H-M   'P 1'
#
loop_
_entity.id
_entity.type
_entity.pdbx_description
1 polymer ?
#
loop_
_entity_poly.entity_id
_entity_poly.type
_entity_poly.pdbx_seq_one_letter_code
_entity_poly.pdbx_strand_id
1 'polypeptide(L)'
;MRDRRTTIFSVLLAATLAAAVAPAPAYAEPAGVAAQAEPNQVQNLSVVQGDGYATLAWTPVDGATDYQIERTPIADDGSATGAAVITGVWRPNRQINNESPTFADSGFNPGVRFQWRVRARFGTTAQPYSEPISGATSAPWGDPNVPGENLRTQWETTLAAQYTSDVNEYAYTEALAAASDRVRVTEIGRTVLGRPINMFVLGYPKPAATAAAVAATSPLLINCNVHGNEPGDREACLIMARQLAFSNDARTIDLLSHTTVLIVPTINGDGRAANTRGNSTGQDLNRDYSLIRQPENAAFVRMLRDYHPVASYDGHEFGNANAGDLPMLPPRHQNVAQSIFDESQHMIEGHMYTQGAKDGWWPCPYGCSGGGAVGLSEETILRNTAGLKNVVNSLLELRSSGGTTRPDEGNTANNRRRKTFSGLWTFNQFLDYHRANLNAITTARAEAIKFQVSNTGRIVFRGSRPIPAHPAPHPGEAPPPIDAPGANQILDNAPCAYKLTEEQYNGARTDGPAGLRTTVAERLASHGWQVVKTADGYVVPLTQPERGLIPLLLDGQGAENLVAGERVYPTLTGKHNGKLTVSGFACLQDVTVTGPVRVQPGATLVATGSSFTGPVDANGAAGVFLTNSTFDGPVRITETAGPVVVVDAKVTGPVEVSNNRGGAPLVAANTVTGPLQCAGNAAAPFNLEVANSVQGPKSGQCAGL
;
A
#
# COMPACT_ATOMS: atom_id res chain seq x y z
N MET A 1 -11.83 -71.41 12.58
CA MET A 1 -12.13 -72.72 11.97
C MET A 1 -11.33 -72.79 10.68
N ARG A 2 -10.24 -73.58 10.69
CA ARG A 2 -10.09 -74.87 9.96
C ARG A 2 -10.16 -74.68 8.43
N ASP A 3 -9.25 -75.17 7.59
CA ASP A 3 -8.16 -76.12 7.75
C ASP A 3 -7.23 -76.08 6.52
N ARG A 4 -5.91 -76.15 6.80
CA ARG A 4 -4.88 -77.03 6.21
C ARG A 4 -4.98 -77.54 4.76
N ARG A 5 -3.85 -77.49 4.06
CA ARG A 5 -3.20 -78.69 3.48
C ARG A 5 -1.68 -78.56 3.44
N THR A 6 -1.04 -79.40 4.24
CA THR A 6 0.39 -79.71 4.27
C THR A 6 0.66 -80.88 3.31
N THR A 7 1.77 -80.87 2.59
CA THR A 7 2.36 -82.12 2.05
C THR A 7 3.79 -82.23 2.56
N ILE A 8 4.05 -83.38 3.18
CA ILE A 8 5.28 -83.79 3.86
C ILE A 8 6.11 -84.62 2.88
N PHE A 9 7.43 -84.43 2.86
CA PHE A 9 8.36 -85.54 2.65
C PHE A 9 9.54 -85.39 3.62
N SER A 10 9.69 -86.39 4.48
CA SER A 10 10.80 -86.61 5.41
C SER A 10 11.49 -87.91 5.03
N VAL A 11 12.82 -87.89 4.82
CA VAL A 11 13.77 -89.01 5.05
C VAL A 11 15.14 -88.35 5.28
N LEU A 12 15.63 -88.21 6.52
CA LEU A 12 16.48 -89.11 7.32
C LEU A 12 17.92 -89.36 6.80
N LEU A 13 18.86 -88.83 7.60
CA LEU A 13 20.16 -89.38 8.06
C LEU A 13 21.22 -89.83 7.03
N ALA A 14 22.42 -89.24 7.08
CA ALA A 14 23.51 -89.61 7.99
C ALA A 14 24.81 -88.85 7.64
N ALA A 15 25.55 -88.48 8.68
CA ALA A 15 26.72 -87.61 8.65
C ALA A 15 28.02 -88.30 8.20
N THR A 16 28.93 -87.53 7.60
CA THR A 16 30.38 -87.67 7.81
C THR A 16 31.05 -86.29 7.77
N LEU A 17 31.91 -86.04 8.77
CA LEU A 17 32.68 -84.82 8.98
C LEU A 17 33.83 -84.68 7.94
N ALA A 18 34.04 -83.47 7.45
CA ALA A 18 35.38 -82.93 7.18
C ALA A 18 35.34 -81.40 7.29
N ALA A 19 36.22 -80.84 8.11
CA ALA A 19 36.36 -79.39 8.31
C ALA A 19 36.90 -78.73 7.04
N ALA A 20 36.17 -77.75 6.50
CA ALA A 20 36.63 -76.88 5.42
C ALA A 20 36.74 -75.44 5.93
N VAL A 21 37.93 -74.86 5.75
CA VAL A 21 38.28 -73.49 6.07
C VAL A 21 37.49 -72.53 5.18
N ALA A 22 36.74 -71.60 5.79
CA ALA A 22 36.04 -70.54 5.06
C ALA A 22 36.95 -69.31 4.88
N PRO A 23 36.90 -68.64 3.71
CA PRO A 23 37.68 -67.43 3.43
C PRO A 23 37.14 -66.22 4.19
N ALA A 24 38.03 -65.28 4.50
CA ALA A 24 37.76 -64.07 5.26
C ALA A 24 36.67 -63.18 4.62
N PRO A 25 35.75 -62.60 5.43
CA PRO A 25 34.84 -61.56 4.95
C PRO A 25 35.63 -60.26 4.69
N ALA A 26 35.30 -59.61 3.57
CA ALA A 26 35.78 -58.28 3.25
C ALA A 26 35.42 -57.30 4.39
N TYR A 27 36.39 -56.50 4.81
CA TYR A 27 36.20 -55.42 5.76
C TYR A 27 35.21 -54.41 5.17
N ALA A 28 34.01 -54.34 5.76
CA ALA A 28 33.15 -53.17 5.63
C ALA A 28 33.82 -52.01 6.38
N GLU A 29 33.99 -50.87 5.72
CA GLU A 29 34.30 -49.63 6.44
C GLU A 29 33.17 -49.33 7.43
N PRO A 30 33.49 -48.96 8.69
CA PRO A 30 32.47 -48.58 9.64
C PRO A 30 31.74 -47.33 9.14
N ALA A 31 30.41 -47.35 9.16
CA ALA A 31 29.59 -46.16 9.04
C ALA A 31 30.12 -45.12 10.05
N GLY A 32 30.55 -43.97 9.53
CA GLY A 32 31.14 -42.90 10.34
C GLY A 32 30.21 -42.53 11.50
N VAL A 33 30.77 -42.53 12.70
CA VAL A 33 30.14 -41.93 13.88
C VAL A 33 29.89 -40.46 13.53
N ALA A 34 28.63 -39.99 13.58
CA ALA A 34 28.35 -38.57 13.45
C ALA A 34 29.19 -37.84 14.49
N ALA A 35 30.11 -36.98 14.04
CA ALA A 35 30.97 -36.23 14.94
C ALA A 35 30.09 -35.47 15.95
N GLN A 36 30.38 -35.62 17.24
CA GLN A 36 29.67 -34.89 18.26
C GLN A 36 29.93 -33.40 18.06
N ALA A 37 28.87 -32.60 17.95
CA ALA A 37 28.98 -31.17 17.71
C ALA A 37 29.91 -30.51 18.73
N GLU A 38 30.77 -29.60 18.28
CA GLU A 38 31.66 -28.88 19.17
C GLU A 38 30.87 -27.97 20.14
N PRO A 39 31.42 -27.66 21.33
CA PRO A 39 30.79 -26.71 22.23
C PRO A 39 30.44 -25.40 21.52
N ASN A 40 29.20 -24.94 21.68
CA ASN A 40 28.66 -23.71 21.08
C ASN A 40 28.62 -23.69 19.53
N GLN A 41 28.85 -24.83 18.87
CA GLN A 41 28.66 -24.95 17.43
C GLN A 41 27.18 -24.78 17.09
N VAL A 42 26.89 -23.94 16.08
CA VAL A 42 25.52 -23.77 15.58
C VAL A 42 25.03 -25.08 14.95
N GLN A 43 23.83 -25.52 15.32
CA GLN A 43 23.22 -26.76 14.85
C GLN A 43 21.95 -26.50 14.04
N ASN A 44 21.52 -27.52 13.29
CA ASN A 44 20.27 -27.52 12.51
C ASN A 44 20.17 -26.35 11.52
N LEU A 45 21.29 -25.98 10.89
CA LEU A 45 21.29 -24.99 9.83
C LEU A 45 20.48 -25.51 8.63
N SER A 46 19.50 -24.73 8.20
CA SER A 46 18.67 -24.99 7.03
C SER A 46 18.66 -23.79 6.10
N VAL A 47 18.36 -24.04 4.81
CA VAL A 47 18.26 -23.01 3.78
C VAL A 47 17.00 -23.23 2.96
N VAL A 48 16.17 -22.19 2.86
CA VAL A 48 15.00 -22.14 1.99
C VAL A 48 15.20 -21.03 0.96
N GLN A 49 15.01 -21.33 -0.32
CA GLN A 49 15.22 -20.35 -1.39
C GLN A 49 13.99 -19.47 -1.57
N GLY A 50 14.22 -18.17 -1.80
CA GLY A 50 13.23 -17.20 -2.24
C GLY A 50 13.67 -16.49 -3.52
N ASP A 51 12.91 -15.48 -3.95
CA ASP A 51 13.22 -14.72 -5.16
C ASP A 51 14.41 -13.78 -4.93
N GLY A 52 15.60 -14.25 -5.30
CA GLY A 52 16.86 -13.50 -5.19
C GLY A 52 17.41 -13.37 -3.77
N TYR A 53 16.91 -14.21 -2.86
CA TYR A 53 17.44 -14.37 -1.50
C TYR A 53 17.31 -15.84 -1.05
N ALA A 54 18.00 -16.18 0.04
CA ALA A 54 17.91 -17.46 0.72
C ALA A 54 17.68 -17.22 2.21
N THR A 55 16.64 -17.83 2.77
CA THR A 55 16.36 -17.82 4.21
C THR A 55 17.21 -18.88 4.88
N LEU A 56 18.16 -18.46 5.70
CA LEU A 56 18.89 -19.35 6.60
C LEU A 56 18.18 -19.39 7.95
N ALA A 57 18.03 -20.56 8.56
CA ALA A 57 17.50 -20.71 9.91
C ALA A 57 18.32 -21.74 10.70
N TRP A 58 18.50 -21.53 12.00
CA TRP A 58 19.33 -22.40 12.86
C TRP A 58 18.84 -22.45 14.30
N THR A 59 19.34 -23.43 15.08
CA THR A 59 19.09 -23.50 16.52
C THR A 59 19.90 -22.44 17.28
N PRO A 60 19.28 -21.60 18.12
CA PRO A 60 20.01 -20.64 18.95
C PRO A 60 21.09 -21.31 19.82
N VAL A 61 22.21 -20.61 19.98
CA VAL A 61 23.28 -20.96 20.92
C VAL A 61 23.15 -20.06 22.14
N ASP A 62 23.03 -20.65 23.32
CA ASP A 62 22.96 -19.91 24.58
C ASP A 62 24.19 -19.03 24.79
N GLY A 63 23.98 -17.77 25.19
CA GLY A 63 25.05 -16.77 25.38
C GLY A 63 25.54 -16.11 24.08
N ALA A 64 25.02 -16.48 22.91
CA ALA A 64 25.33 -15.81 21.65
C ALA A 64 24.91 -14.33 21.70
N THR A 65 25.87 -13.44 21.44
CA THR A 65 25.64 -12.00 21.31
C THR A 65 25.11 -11.67 19.92
N ASP A 66 25.62 -12.35 18.90
CA ASP A 66 25.19 -12.27 17.51
C ASP A 66 25.68 -13.49 16.71
N TYR A 67 25.30 -13.58 15.45
CA TYR A 67 25.75 -14.63 14.53
C TYR A 67 26.34 -14.04 13.26
N GLN A 68 27.41 -14.66 12.76
CA GLN A 68 27.96 -14.37 11.45
C GLN A 68 27.51 -15.41 10.43
N ILE A 69 27.00 -14.93 9.31
CA ILE A 69 26.55 -15.74 8.18
C ILE A 69 27.63 -15.66 7.10
N GLU A 70 28.18 -16.81 6.73
CA GLU A 70 29.18 -16.93 5.67
C GLU A 70 28.56 -17.61 4.45
N ARG A 71 28.89 -17.10 3.26
CA ARG A 71 28.56 -17.69 1.97
C ARG A 71 29.82 -17.88 1.14
N THR A 72 29.97 -19.06 0.53
CA THR A 72 31.04 -19.38 -0.41
C THR A 72 30.43 -19.83 -1.74
N PRO A 73 30.76 -19.22 -2.89
CA PRO A 73 30.33 -19.72 -4.19
C PRO A 73 31.04 -21.05 -4.49
N ILE A 74 30.30 -22.04 -5.01
CA ILE A 74 30.81 -23.38 -5.29
C ILE A 74 30.42 -23.86 -6.69
N ALA A 75 31.17 -24.81 -7.24
CA ALA A 75 30.83 -25.55 -8.44
C ALA A 75 29.94 -26.77 -8.11
N ASP A 76 29.51 -27.50 -9.13
CA ASP A 76 28.69 -28.71 -8.97
C ASP A 76 29.41 -29.84 -8.22
N ASP A 77 30.74 -29.88 -8.30
CA ASP A 77 31.58 -30.83 -7.57
C ASP A 77 31.84 -30.40 -6.11
N GLY A 78 31.27 -29.27 -5.67
CA GLY A 78 31.44 -28.71 -4.33
C GLY A 78 32.73 -27.91 -4.13
N SER A 79 33.60 -27.80 -5.13
CA SER A 79 34.80 -26.98 -5.05
C SER A 79 34.45 -25.49 -5.02
N ALA A 80 35.20 -24.71 -4.23
CA ALA A 80 34.99 -23.26 -4.14
C ALA A 80 35.37 -22.59 -5.47
N THR A 81 34.45 -21.79 -6.02
CA THR A 81 34.67 -21.01 -7.26
C THR A 81 35.04 -19.55 -6.98
N GLY A 82 35.10 -19.18 -5.70
CA GLY A 82 35.46 -17.85 -5.23
C GLY A 82 35.65 -17.82 -3.72
N ALA A 83 35.99 -16.64 -3.19
CA ALA A 83 36.25 -16.47 -1.77
C ALA A 83 34.97 -16.57 -0.92
N ALA A 84 35.11 -17.13 0.27
CA ALA A 84 34.09 -17.05 1.31
C ALA A 84 33.93 -15.60 1.78
N VAL A 85 32.69 -15.15 1.96
CA VAL A 85 32.36 -13.80 2.44
C VAL A 85 31.38 -13.88 3.61
N ILE A 86 31.51 -12.97 4.57
CA ILE A 86 30.47 -12.74 5.56
C ILE A 86 29.39 -11.89 4.91
N THR A 87 28.21 -12.45 4.69
CA THR A 87 27.09 -11.74 4.06
C THR A 87 26.25 -10.99 5.08
N GLY A 88 26.24 -11.48 6.31
CA GLY A 88 25.35 -11.00 7.36
C GLY A 88 25.94 -11.07 8.75
N VAL A 89 25.52 -10.12 9.58
CA VAL A 89 25.62 -10.23 11.04
C VAL A 89 24.21 -10.14 11.61
N TRP A 90 23.67 -11.26 12.07
CA TRP A 90 22.37 -11.33 12.72
C TRP A 90 22.52 -10.95 14.19
N ARG A 91 21.63 -10.10 14.72
CA ARG A 91 21.62 -9.70 16.14
C ARG A 91 20.25 -9.99 16.75
N PRO A 92 20.17 -10.29 18.06
CA PRO A 92 18.91 -10.55 18.75
C PRO A 92 17.88 -9.42 18.61
N ASN A 93 18.26 -8.16 18.44
CA ASN A 93 17.30 -7.08 18.23
C ASN A 93 16.74 -6.99 16.80
N ARG A 94 17.03 -7.98 15.93
CA ARG A 94 16.54 -8.03 14.55
C ARG A 94 15.18 -8.71 14.40
N GLN A 95 14.70 -9.55 15.34
CA GLN A 95 13.53 -10.45 15.14
C GLN A 95 12.42 -10.35 16.20
N ILE A 96 11.13 -10.57 15.84
CA ILE A 96 9.97 -10.63 16.80
C ILE A 96 10.04 -11.95 17.54
N ASN A 97 10.90 -12.87 17.10
CA ASN A 97 11.15 -14.12 17.75
C ASN A 97 12.63 -14.47 17.64
N ASN A 98 13.36 -14.36 18.74
CA ASN A 98 14.78 -14.72 18.82
C ASN A 98 15.01 -16.19 19.13
N GLU A 99 13.95 -16.92 19.49
CA GLU A 99 14.01 -18.36 19.73
C GLU A 99 14.16 -19.14 18.42
N SER A 100 13.92 -18.48 17.28
CA SER A 100 13.99 -19.07 15.94
C SER A 100 14.69 -18.10 14.98
N PRO A 101 16.02 -17.93 15.08
CA PRO A 101 16.75 -16.95 14.32
C PRO A 101 16.77 -17.33 12.83
N THR A 102 16.41 -16.35 12.00
CA THR A 102 16.49 -16.48 10.55
C THR A 102 17.26 -15.31 9.92
N PHE A 103 17.81 -15.52 8.73
CA PHE A 103 18.54 -14.48 7.98
C PHE A 103 18.30 -14.60 6.48
N ALA A 104 17.84 -13.51 5.85
CA ALA A 104 17.69 -13.41 4.41
C ALA A 104 19.06 -13.07 3.78
N ASP A 105 19.82 -14.10 3.39
CA ASP A 105 21.02 -13.93 2.60
C ASP A 105 20.64 -13.53 1.16
N SER A 106 21.24 -12.46 0.64
CA SER A 106 20.92 -11.94 -0.69
C SER A 106 22.15 -11.25 -1.28
N GLY A 107 21.97 -10.39 -2.29
CA GLY A 107 23.09 -9.69 -2.92
C GLY A 107 23.83 -10.52 -3.98
N PHE A 108 23.44 -11.78 -4.19
CA PHE A 108 24.01 -12.69 -5.18
C PHE A 108 23.23 -12.67 -6.50
N ASN A 109 23.86 -13.18 -7.57
CA ASN A 109 23.14 -13.51 -8.81
C ASN A 109 22.27 -14.76 -8.58
N PRO A 110 20.96 -14.73 -8.88
CA PRO A 110 20.11 -15.91 -8.78
C PRO A 110 20.57 -17.03 -9.72
N GLY A 111 20.32 -18.28 -9.35
CA GLY A 111 20.73 -19.48 -10.09
C GLY A 111 22.16 -19.96 -9.83
N VAL A 112 22.90 -19.29 -8.94
CA VAL A 112 24.26 -19.67 -8.55
C VAL A 112 24.23 -20.64 -7.36
N ARG A 113 25.23 -21.51 -7.29
CA ARG A 113 25.41 -22.52 -6.23
C ARG A 113 26.32 -21.99 -5.13
N PHE A 114 25.92 -22.19 -3.88
CA PHE A 114 26.66 -21.72 -2.70
C PHE A 114 26.74 -22.79 -1.62
N GLN A 115 27.74 -22.62 -0.76
CA GLN A 115 27.84 -23.24 0.56
C GLN A 115 27.65 -22.16 1.62
N TRP A 116 26.80 -22.41 2.61
CA TRP A 116 26.54 -21.54 3.74
C TRP A 116 27.01 -22.17 5.05
N ARG A 117 27.51 -21.31 5.95
CA ARG A 117 27.84 -21.65 7.33
C ARG A 117 27.43 -20.52 8.25
N VAL A 118 27.02 -20.85 9.47
CA VAL A 118 26.68 -19.87 10.50
C VAL A 118 27.50 -20.15 11.75
N ARG A 119 28.00 -19.11 12.41
CA ARG A 119 28.65 -19.23 13.73
C ARG A 119 28.12 -18.21 14.71
N ALA A 120 28.01 -18.61 15.97
CA ALA A 120 27.75 -17.70 17.08
C ALA A 120 29.00 -16.87 17.40
N ARG A 121 28.79 -15.70 18.01
CA ARG A 121 29.85 -14.92 18.66
C ARG A 121 29.47 -14.59 20.09
N PHE A 122 30.44 -14.71 21.00
CA PHE A 122 30.32 -14.27 22.40
C PHE A 122 31.12 -12.99 22.54
N GLY A 123 30.42 -11.85 22.57
CA GLY A 123 31.01 -10.54 22.31
C GLY A 123 31.62 -10.50 20.90
N THR A 124 32.94 -10.39 20.82
CA THR A 124 33.67 -10.44 19.54
C THR A 124 34.28 -11.81 19.23
N THR A 125 34.24 -12.75 20.18
CA THR A 125 34.89 -14.06 20.06
C THR A 125 34.05 -15.01 19.21
N ALA A 126 34.59 -15.42 18.07
CA ALA A 126 33.97 -16.40 17.17
C ALA A 126 33.93 -17.80 17.80
N GLN A 127 32.77 -18.45 17.70
CA GLN A 127 32.60 -19.87 18.00
C GLN A 127 32.76 -20.72 16.72
N PRO A 128 32.86 -22.06 16.81
CA PRO A 128 32.89 -22.93 15.64
C PRO A 128 31.72 -22.70 14.68
N TYR A 129 31.97 -22.85 13.39
CA TYR A 129 30.91 -22.81 12.37
C TYR A 129 30.04 -24.07 12.46
N SER A 130 28.77 -23.91 12.12
CA SER A 130 27.88 -25.02 11.80
C SER A 130 28.52 -25.95 10.75
N GLU A 131 28.02 -27.19 10.70
CA GLU A 131 28.18 -28.00 9.49
C GLU A 131 27.69 -27.21 8.27
N PRO A 132 28.41 -27.28 7.14
CA PRO A 132 28.03 -26.54 5.95
C PRO A 132 26.79 -27.13 5.31
N ILE A 133 25.96 -26.26 4.74
CA ILE A 133 24.86 -26.65 3.85
C ILE A 133 25.11 -26.03 2.48
N SER A 134 24.96 -26.83 1.43
CA SER A 134 25.24 -26.41 0.05
C SER A 134 23.99 -26.59 -0.82
N GLY A 135 23.78 -25.67 -1.76
CA GLY A 135 22.60 -25.70 -2.62
C GLY A 135 22.65 -24.67 -3.74
N ALA A 136 21.81 -24.89 -4.76
CA ALA A 136 21.56 -23.89 -5.79
C ALA A 136 20.52 -22.89 -5.29
N THR A 137 20.74 -21.61 -5.60
CA THR A 137 19.72 -20.58 -5.44
C THR A 137 18.69 -20.68 -6.57
N SER A 138 17.47 -20.19 -6.32
CA SER A 138 16.44 -20.12 -7.36
C SER A 138 16.96 -19.35 -8.56
N ALA A 139 16.73 -19.88 -9.77
CA ALA A 139 17.01 -19.15 -11.00
C ALA A 139 16.11 -17.89 -11.10
N PRO A 140 16.49 -16.86 -11.88
CA PRO A 140 15.60 -15.74 -12.16
C PRO A 140 14.27 -16.26 -12.70
N TRP A 141 13.16 -15.75 -12.17
CA TRP A 141 11.83 -16.22 -12.54
C TRP A 141 11.55 -16.04 -14.05
N GLY A 142 10.91 -17.05 -14.64
CA GLY A 142 10.47 -17.12 -16.05
C GLY A 142 11.38 -17.97 -16.94
N ASP A 143 10.80 -18.85 -17.75
CA ASP A 143 11.53 -19.69 -18.70
C ASP A 143 12.11 -18.83 -19.84
N PRO A 144 13.43 -18.83 -20.07
CA PRO A 144 14.06 -18.07 -21.15
C PRO A 144 13.59 -18.49 -22.56
N ASN A 145 12.95 -19.65 -22.69
CA ASN A 145 12.42 -20.17 -23.95
C ASN A 145 10.93 -19.85 -24.16
N VAL A 146 10.24 -19.30 -23.15
CA VAL A 146 8.82 -18.95 -23.25
C VAL A 146 8.70 -17.45 -23.57
N PRO A 147 8.03 -17.07 -24.68
CA PRO A 147 7.80 -15.67 -25.03
C PRO A 147 7.11 -14.91 -23.89
N GLY A 148 7.64 -13.74 -23.54
CA GLY A 148 7.13 -12.92 -22.45
C GLY A 148 7.79 -13.22 -21.11
N GLU A 149 7.82 -14.49 -20.70
CA GLU A 149 8.59 -14.93 -19.52
C GLU A 149 10.09 -14.66 -19.66
N ASN A 150 10.60 -14.66 -20.90
CA ASN A 150 11.99 -14.38 -21.24
C ASN A 150 12.36 -12.88 -21.26
N LEU A 151 11.40 -11.97 -21.13
CA LEU A 151 11.69 -10.53 -21.05
C LEU A 151 12.57 -10.25 -19.83
N ARG A 152 13.62 -9.43 -19.99
CA ARG A 152 14.53 -9.03 -18.90
C ARG A 152 14.77 -7.53 -18.94
N THR A 153 14.86 -6.91 -17.77
CA THR A 153 15.26 -5.51 -17.67
C THR A 153 16.77 -5.35 -17.93
N GLN A 154 17.22 -4.12 -18.17
CA GLN A 154 18.66 -3.83 -18.25
C GLN A 154 19.35 -4.14 -16.92
N TRP A 155 18.68 -3.94 -15.79
CA TRP A 155 19.22 -4.32 -14.49
C TRP A 155 19.47 -5.82 -14.38
N GLU A 156 18.54 -6.66 -14.86
CA GLU A 156 18.72 -8.12 -14.84
C GLU A 156 19.85 -8.56 -15.79
N THR A 157 19.86 -8.06 -17.03
CA THR A 157 20.86 -8.47 -18.05
C THR A 157 22.28 -8.02 -17.72
N THR A 158 22.43 -6.88 -17.04
CA THR A 158 23.74 -6.39 -16.58
C THR A 158 24.12 -6.93 -15.20
N LEU A 159 23.34 -7.85 -14.62
CA LEU A 159 23.57 -8.41 -13.29
C LEU A 159 23.74 -7.30 -12.24
N ALA A 160 22.83 -6.34 -12.24
CA ALA A 160 22.81 -5.15 -11.37
C ALA A 160 24.01 -4.20 -11.52
N ALA A 161 24.87 -4.37 -12.53
CA ALA A 161 25.95 -3.42 -12.81
C ALA A 161 25.41 -2.05 -13.24
N GLN A 162 24.21 -2.00 -13.82
CA GLN A 162 23.48 -0.78 -14.10
C GLN A 162 22.00 -0.93 -13.70
N TYR A 163 21.36 0.19 -13.39
CA TYR A 163 19.90 0.24 -13.31
C TYR A 163 19.29 0.38 -14.69
N THR A 164 18.04 -0.05 -14.83
CA THR A 164 17.29 0.14 -16.07
C THR A 164 17.16 1.64 -16.35
N SER A 165 17.49 2.11 -17.55
CA SER A 165 17.25 3.51 -17.94
C SER A 165 15.75 3.79 -18.11
N ASP A 166 15.37 5.06 -18.19
CA ASP A 166 14.00 5.48 -18.55
C ASP A 166 13.61 4.94 -19.93
N VAL A 167 14.49 5.06 -20.93
CA VAL A 167 14.27 4.52 -22.28
C VAL A 167 14.02 3.00 -22.28
N ASN A 168 14.83 2.25 -21.54
CA ASN A 168 14.69 0.79 -21.47
C ASN A 168 13.45 0.37 -20.66
N GLU A 169 13.01 1.15 -19.68
CA GLU A 169 11.73 0.93 -19.01
C GLU A 169 10.57 1.11 -19.97
N TYR A 170 10.56 2.16 -20.80
CA TYR A 170 9.46 2.37 -21.76
C TYR A 170 9.36 1.21 -22.74
N ALA A 171 10.48 0.79 -23.32
CA ALA A 171 10.53 -0.38 -24.21
C ALA A 171 10.07 -1.66 -23.48
N TYR A 172 10.46 -1.86 -22.23
CA TYR A 172 10.04 -3.00 -21.43
C TYR A 172 8.54 -2.98 -21.12
N THR A 173 7.98 -1.82 -20.75
CA THR A 173 6.55 -1.67 -20.46
C THR A 173 5.69 -1.96 -21.69
N GLU A 174 6.11 -1.49 -22.86
CA GLU A 174 5.44 -1.76 -24.14
C GLU A 174 5.54 -3.25 -24.52
N ALA A 175 6.73 -3.84 -24.42
CA ALA A 175 6.93 -5.26 -24.73
C ALA A 175 6.11 -6.18 -23.80
N LEU A 176 6.01 -5.84 -22.52
CA LEU A 176 5.22 -6.60 -21.55
C LEU A 176 3.72 -6.57 -21.87
N ALA A 177 3.19 -5.39 -22.19
CA ALA A 177 1.79 -5.22 -22.57
C ALA A 177 1.44 -5.92 -23.90
N ALA A 178 2.37 -5.91 -24.87
CA ALA A 178 2.17 -6.59 -26.14
C ALA A 178 2.18 -8.12 -26.01
N ALA A 179 2.86 -8.65 -24.99
CA ALA A 179 3.05 -10.09 -24.81
C ALA A 179 2.01 -10.76 -23.90
N SER A 180 1.22 -10.01 -23.11
CA SER A 180 0.24 -10.58 -22.17
C SER A 180 -1.11 -9.87 -22.16
N ASP A 181 -2.19 -10.61 -22.39
CA ASP A 181 -3.57 -10.13 -22.23
C ASP A 181 -3.91 -9.71 -20.79
N ARG A 182 -3.11 -10.13 -19.81
CA ARG A 182 -3.27 -9.74 -18.40
C ARG A 182 -2.77 -8.33 -18.12
N VAL A 183 -2.09 -7.68 -19.06
CA VAL A 183 -1.44 -6.39 -18.86
C VAL A 183 -2.03 -5.34 -19.78
N ARG A 184 -2.48 -4.24 -19.19
CA ARG A 184 -2.76 -2.99 -19.90
C ARG A 184 -1.85 -1.90 -19.36
N VAL A 185 -1.12 -1.21 -20.24
CA VAL A 185 -0.36 -0.01 -19.86
C VAL A 185 -1.21 1.23 -20.13
N THR A 186 -1.18 2.18 -19.20
CA THR A 186 -1.86 3.48 -19.32
C THR A 186 -0.90 4.59 -18.96
N GLU A 187 -0.73 5.56 -19.86
CA GLU A 187 -0.03 6.80 -19.55
C GLU A 187 -0.95 7.68 -18.69
N ILE A 188 -0.60 7.88 -17.42
CA ILE A 188 -1.41 8.68 -16.47
C ILE A 188 -1.07 10.18 -16.53
N GLY A 189 0.06 10.52 -17.18
CA GLY A 189 0.50 11.89 -17.40
C GLY A 189 1.94 11.96 -17.90
N ARG A 190 2.50 13.17 -17.89
CA ARG A 190 3.87 13.43 -18.31
C ARG A 190 4.61 14.29 -17.29
N THR A 191 5.92 14.09 -17.20
CA THR A 191 6.83 14.91 -16.37
C THR A 191 6.96 16.33 -16.94
N VAL A 192 7.63 17.21 -16.19
CA VAL A 192 7.96 18.56 -16.65
C VAL A 192 8.74 18.56 -17.99
N LEU A 193 9.65 17.61 -18.22
CA LEU A 193 10.36 17.46 -19.50
C LEU A 193 9.62 16.56 -20.52
N GLY A 194 8.35 16.24 -20.28
CA GLY A 194 7.49 15.54 -21.24
C GLY A 194 7.67 14.02 -21.31
N ARG A 195 8.38 13.41 -20.34
CA ARG A 195 8.53 11.95 -20.26
C ARG A 195 7.21 11.31 -19.83
N PRO A 196 6.80 10.16 -20.41
CA PRO A 196 5.56 9.50 -20.02
C PRO A 196 5.65 8.92 -18.61
N ILE A 197 4.55 9.00 -17.88
CA ILE A 197 4.34 8.34 -16.59
C ILE A 197 3.38 7.18 -16.84
N ASN A 198 3.92 5.96 -16.87
CA ASN A 198 3.17 4.75 -17.18
C ASN A 198 2.70 4.05 -15.92
N MET A 199 1.48 3.52 -15.97
CA MET A 199 0.92 2.61 -15.00
C MET A 199 0.59 1.28 -15.65
N PHE A 200 1.05 0.18 -15.07
CA PHE A 200 0.53 -1.14 -15.39
C PHE A 200 -0.80 -1.37 -14.67
N VAL A 201 -1.77 -1.91 -15.40
CA VAL A 201 -3.05 -2.40 -14.89
C VAL A 201 -3.09 -3.89 -15.16
N LEU A 202 -3.02 -4.70 -14.10
CA LEU A 202 -2.94 -6.15 -14.20
C LEU A 202 -4.18 -6.84 -13.66
N GLY A 203 -4.74 -7.80 -14.40
CA GLY A 203 -5.90 -8.58 -14.00
C GLY A 203 -6.07 -9.84 -14.85
N TYR A 204 -6.94 -10.78 -14.42
CA TYR A 204 -7.13 -12.07 -15.07
C TYR A 204 -8.59 -12.32 -15.50
N PRO A 205 -8.84 -12.91 -16.69
CA PRO A 205 -7.88 -13.21 -17.76
C PRO A 205 -7.35 -11.95 -18.47
N LYS A 206 -8.02 -10.82 -18.27
CA LYS A 206 -7.62 -9.48 -18.73
C LYS A 206 -8.05 -8.43 -17.70
N PRO A 207 -7.33 -7.30 -17.57
CA PRO A 207 -7.73 -6.23 -16.67
C PRO A 207 -9.01 -5.54 -17.15
N ALA A 208 -9.76 -4.97 -16.21
CA ALA A 208 -10.93 -4.15 -16.54
C ALA A 208 -10.55 -2.95 -17.43
N ALA A 209 -11.44 -2.59 -18.37
CA ALA A 209 -11.12 -1.66 -19.45
C ALA A 209 -11.18 -0.17 -19.06
N THR A 210 -11.93 0.18 -18.01
CA THR A 210 -12.16 1.56 -17.58
C THR A 210 -11.75 1.75 -16.12
N ALA A 211 -11.41 2.97 -15.73
CA ALA A 211 -11.02 3.27 -14.35
C ALA A 211 -12.12 2.89 -13.34
N ALA A 212 -13.39 3.19 -13.64
CA ALA A 212 -14.54 2.80 -12.81
C ALA A 212 -14.69 1.27 -12.69
N ALA A 213 -14.46 0.52 -13.78
CA ALA A 213 -14.52 -0.94 -13.72
C ALA A 213 -13.32 -1.54 -12.95
N VAL A 214 -12.17 -0.87 -12.96
CA VAL A 214 -11.03 -1.24 -12.11
C VAL A 214 -11.32 -0.95 -10.64
N ALA A 215 -11.86 0.24 -10.31
CA ALA A 215 -12.27 0.61 -8.96
C ALA A 215 -13.20 -0.44 -8.32
N ALA A 216 -14.17 -0.95 -9.10
CA ALA A 216 -15.09 -2.00 -8.66
C ALA A 216 -14.42 -3.35 -8.30
N THR A 217 -13.12 -3.54 -8.58
CA THR A 217 -12.35 -4.74 -8.20
C THR A 217 -11.60 -4.57 -6.86
N SER A 218 -11.85 -3.47 -6.14
CA SER A 218 -11.12 -3.09 -4.92
C SER A 218 -9.59 -3.12 -5.12
N PRO A 219 -9.07 -2.34 -6.09
CA PRO A 219 -7.71 -2.49 -6.56
C PRO A 219 -6.69 -2.11 -5.49
N LEU A 220 -5.48 -2.63 -5.62
CA LEU A 220 -4.32 -2.19 -4.84
C LEU A 220 -3.31 -1.47 -5.74
N LEU A 221 -2.53 -0.57 -5.15
CA LEU A 221 -1.55 0.25 -5.87
C LEU A 221 -0.14 0.12 -5.28
N ILE A 222 0.87 0.07 -6.15
CA ILE A 222 2.28 0.13 -5.76
C ILE A 222 2.97 1.25 -6.55
N ASN A 223 3.52 2.25 -5.85
CA ASN A 223 4.31 3.34 -6.40
C ASN A 223 5.78 3.12 -6.07
N CYS A 224 6.68 3.17 -7.06
CA CYS A 224 8.00 2.55 -6.89
C CYS A 224 9.20 3.49 -7.06
N ASN A 225 9.03 4.70 -7.62
CA ASN A 225 10.16 5.61 -7.87
C ASN A 225 9.74 7.09 -7.92
N VAL A 226 9.34 7.63 -6.76
CA VAL A 226 9.07 9.06 -6.60
C VAL A 226 10.35 9.89 -6.46
N HIS A 227 11.40 9.32 -5.89
CA HIS A 227 12.74 9.90 -5.93
C HIS A 227 13.57 9.21 -7.00
N GLY A 228 14.01 9.96 -8.01
CA GLY A 228 14.69 9.38 -9.17
C GLY A 228 16.01 8.66 -8.87
N ASN A 229 16.67 9.01 -7.77
CA ASN A 229 17.90 8.36 -7.30
C ASN A 229 17.68 7.13 -6.39
N GLU A 230 16.44 6.68 -6.22
CA GLU A 230 16.03 5.54 -5.37
C GLU A 230 15.43 4.38 -6.23
N PRO A 231 16.19 3.75 -7.14
CA PRO A 231 15.66 2.82 -8.15
C PRO A 231 15.44 1.38 -7.66
N GLY A 232 15.72 1.03 -6.39
CA GLY A 232 15.60 -0.33 -5.88
C GLY A 232 14.20 -0.93 -6.08
N ASP A 233 13.18 -0.23 -5.59
CA ASP A 233 11.77 -0.61 -5.70
C ASP A 233 11.26 -0.59 -7.14
N ARG A 234 11.79 0.32 -7.96
CA ARG A 234 11.48 0.37 -9.40
C ARG A 234 11.79 -0.95 -10.09
N GLU A 235 12.99 -1.50 -9.90
CA GLU A 235 13.36 -2.78 -10.50
C GLU A 235 12.51 -3.93 -9.95
N ALA A 236 12.16 -3.88 -8.66
CA ALA A 236 11.25 -4.85 -8.04
C ALA A 236 9.87 -4.84 -8.71
N CYS A 237 9.31 -3.65 -8.95
CA CYS A 237 8.04 -3.47 -9.65
C CYS A 237 8.07 -3.97 -11.09
N LEU A 238 9.17 -3.79 -11.82
CA LEU A 238 9.31 -4.30 -13.19
C LEU A 238 9.41 -5.84 -13.23
N ILE A 239 10.09 -6.45 -12.26
CA ILE A 239 10.15 -7.92 -12.11
C ILE A 239 8.77 -8.47 -11.73
N MET A 240 8.12 -7.88 -10.73
CA MET A 240 6.79 -8.29 -10.26
C MET A 240 5.73 -8.16 -11.36
N ALA A 241 5.77 -7.09 -12.17
CA ALA A 241 4.86 -6.92 -13.29
C ALA A 241 4.98 -8.09 -14.29
N ARG A 242 6.20 -8.57 -14.57
CA ARG A 242 6.43 -9.76 -15.41
C ARG A 242 5.92 -11.04 -14.76
N GLN A 243 6.17 -11.23 -13.46
CA GLN A 243 5.67 -12.38 -12.71
C GLN A 243 4.13 -12.46 -12.79
N LEU A 244 3.44 -11.36 -12.49
CA LEU A 244 1.98 -11.28 -12.56
C LEU A 244 1.43 -11.46 -13.99
N ALA A 245 2.17 -11.00 -15.00
CA ALA A 245 1.76 -11.08 -16.40
C ALA A 245 1.74 -12.51 -16.96
N PHE A 246 2.62 -13.41 -16.49
CA PHE A 246 2.77 -14.74 -17.10
C PHE A 246 2.69 -15.92 -16.12
N SER A 247 2.81 -15.71 -14.80
CA SER A 247 2.77 -16.84 -13.86
C SER A 247 1.42 -17.54 -13.87
N ASN A 248 1.45 -18.88 -13.91
CA ASN A 248 0.26 -19.72 -13.80
C ASN A 248 0.14 -20.37 -12.42
N ASP A 249 0.95 -19.92 -11.44
CA ASP A 249 0.81 -20.38 -10.08
C ASP A 249 -0.58 -19.99 -9.50
N ALA A 250 -1.12 -20.85 -8.64
CA ALA A 250 -2.48 -20.69 -8.13
C ALA A 250 -2.67 -19.39 -7.34
N ARG A 251 -1.63 -18.89 -6.66
CA ARG A 251 -1.67 -17.65 -5.87
C ARG A 251 -1.86 -16.44 -6.79
N THR A 252 -1.08 -16.34 -7.87
CA THR A 252 -1.17 -15.25 -8.84
C THR A 252 -2.51 -15.25 -9.56
N ILE A 253 -2.99 -16.42 -9.99
CA ILE A 253 -4.30 -16.52 -10.67
C ILE A 253 -5.44 -16.18 -9.72
N ASP A 254 -5.41 -16.65 -8.47
CA ASP A 254 -6.43 -16.30 -7.47
C ASP A 254 -6.46 -14.78 -7.22
N LEU A 255 -5.31 -14.15 -6.99
CA LEU A 255 -5.22 -12.71 -6.79
C LEU A 255 -5.83 -11.93 -7.96
N LEU A 256 -5.32 -12.16 -9.18
CA LEU A 256 -5.70 -11.38 -10.37
C LEU A 256 -7.13 -11.67 -10.86
N SER A 257 -7.72 -12.80 -10.46
CA SER A 257 -9.13 -13.11 -10.77
C SER A 257 -10.11 -12.33 -9.90
N HIS A 258 -9.65 -11.79 -8.77
CA HIS A 258 -10.52 -11.11 -7.79
C HIS A 258 -10.22 -9.62 -7.64
N THR A 259 -9.00 -9.18 -7.95
CA THR A 259 -8.63 -7.77 -7.85
C THR A 259 -7.70 -7.35 -8.99
N THR A 260 -7.72 -6.05 -9.29
CA THR A 260 -6.75 -5.44 -10.21
C THR A 260 -5.55 -4.94 -9.44
N VAL A 261 -4.34 -5.26 -9.92
CA VAL A 261 -3.08 -4.73 -9.38
C VAL A 261 -2.65 -3.53 -10.24
N LEU A 262 -2.42 -2.39 -9.59
CA LEU A 262 -1.91 -1.17 -10.21
C LEU A 262 -0.45 -0.97 -9.81
N ILE A 263 0.43 -0.75 -10.79
CA ILE A 263 1.86 -0.50 -10.54
C ILE A 263 2.26 0.76 -11.30
N VAL A 264 2.78 1.77 -10.60
CA VAL A 264 3.42 2.95 -11.18
C VAL A 264 4.93 2.81 -10.95
N PRO A 265 5.70 2.31 -11.94
CA PRO A 265 7.12 2.04 -11.74
C PRO A 265 7.92 3.33 -11.53
N THR A 266 7.60 4.37 -12.31
CA THR A 266 8.32 5.65 -12.30
C THR A 266 7.37 6.83 -12.46
N ILE A 267 7.10 7.53 -11.35
CA ILE A 267 6.44 8.84 -11.38
C ILE A 267 7.43 9.97 -11.73
N ASN A 268 8.70 9.84 -11.30
CA ASN A 268 9.74 10.86 -11.49
C ASN A 268 10.74 10.49 -12.59
N GLY A 269 10.27 10.39 -13.84
CA GLY A 269 11.12 10.02 -14.98
C GLY A 269 12.29 10.99 -15.20
N ASP A 270 12.06 12.28 -14.95
CA ASP A 270 13.08 13.32 -15.07
C ASP A 270 14.21 13.16 -14.05
N GLY A 271 13.84 12.99 -12.77
CA GLY A 271 14.79 12.74 -11.71
C GLY A 271 15.50 11.41 -11.89
N ARG A 272 14.82 10.38 -12.41
CA ARG A 272 15.43 9.08 -12.69
C ARG A 272 16.54 9.21 -13.73
N ALA A 273 16.28 9.91 -14.83
CA ALA A 273 17.28 10.16 -15.87
C ALA A 273 18.47 10.99 -15.36
N ALA A 274 18.22 11.95 -14.47
CA ALA A 274 19.25 12.81 -13.87
C ALA A 274 19.93 12.21 -12.62
N ASN A 275 19.44 11.08 -12.10
CA ASN A 275 19.81 10.51 -10.81
C ASN A 275 19.69 11.53 -9.65
N THR A 276 18.56 12.24 -9.59
CA THR A 276 18.23 13.22 -8.54
C THR A 276 17.03 12.80 -7.73
N ARG A 277 16.95 13.28 -6.48
CA ARG A 277 15.78 13.07 -5.61
C ARG A 277 14.54 13.78 -6.15
N GLY A 278 14.65 15.09 -6.38
CA GLY A 278 13.55 15.88 -6.96
C GLY A 278 13.40 15.69 -8.47
N ASN A 279 12.31 16.24 -9.03
CA ASN A 279 12.13 16.32 -10.48
C ASN A 279 13.05 17.36 -11.13
N SER A 280 12.87 17.65 -12.42
CA SER A 280 13.69 18.61 -13.18
C SER A 280 13.65 20.06 -12.67
N THR A 281 12.70 20.40 -11.79
CA THR A 281 12.63 21.71 -11.12
C THR A 281 13.28 21.72 -9.73
N GLY A 282 13.76 20.57 -9.25
CA GLY A 282 14.27 20.40 -7.89
C GLY A 282 13.18 20.13 -6.84
N GLN A 283 11.90 20.09 -7.22
CA GLN A 283 10.81 19.80 -6.31
C GLN A 283 10.89 18.35 -5.81
N ASP A 284 10.85 18.15 -4.49
CA ASP A 284 10.60 16.85 -3.88
C ASP A 284 9.11 16.48 -4.10
N LEU A 285 8.86 15.50 -4.97
CA LEU A 285 7.50 15.07 -5.31
C LEU A 285 6.80 14.37 -4.13
N ASN A 286 7.55 13.81 -3.17
CA ASN A 286 6.98 13.28 -1.93
C ASN A 286 6.75 14.37 -0.87
N ARG A 287 6.69 15.64 -1.30
CA ARG A 287 6.19 16.79 -0.55
C ARG A 287 5.14 17.57 -1.34
N ASP A 288 4.44 16.92 -2.28
CA ASP A 288 3.52 17.61 -3.19
C ASP A 288 2.16 16.91 -3.45
N TYR A 289 1.90 15.72 -2.90
CA TYR A 289 0.68 14.97 -3.24
C TYR A 289 -0.63 15.66 -2.85
N SER A 290 -0.66 16.43 -1.77
CA SER A 290 -1.82 17.26 -1.40
C SER A 290 -1.86 18.60 -2.13
N LEU A 291 -0.71 19.16 -2.50
CA LEU A 291 -0.62 20.50 -3.06
C LEU A 291 -0.74 20.53 -4.58
N ILE A 292 -0.38 19.44 -5.26
CA ILE A 292 -0.50 19.27 -6.72
C ILE A 292 0.14 20.44 -7.47
N ARG A 293 1.37 20.81 -7.10
CA ARG A 293 2.14 21.85 -7.79
C ARG A 293 2.76 21.33 -9.08
N GLN A 294 3.15 20.05 -9.09
CA GLN A 294 3.87 19.43 -10.19
C GLN A 294 2.95 18.58 -11.08
N PRO A 295 3.19 18.52 -12.41
CA PRO A 295 2.40 17.68 -13.31
C PRO A 295 2.49 16.20 -12.97
N GLU A 296 3.62 15.73 -12.42
CA GLU A 296 3.80 14.37 -11.93
C GLU A 296 2.80 14.03 -10.81
N ASN A 297 2.71 14.86 -9.78
CA ASN A 297 1.76 14.68 -8.68
C ASN A 297 0.31 14.85 -9.16
N ALA A 298 0.03 15.76 -10.10
CA ALA A 298 -1.29 15.92 -10.69
C ALA A 298 -1.76 14.65 -11.42
N ALA A 299 -0.87 14.02 -12.20
CA ALA A 299 -1.14 12.75 -12.86
C ALA A 299 -1.48 11.65 -11.85
N PHE A 300 -0.66 11.53 -10.80
CA PHE A 300 -0.83 10.50 -9.79
C PHE A 300 -2.11 10.70 -8.95
N VAL A 301 -2.40 11.91 -8.50
CA VAL A 301 -3.58 12.19 -7.68
C VAL A 301 -4.87 12.01 -8.48
N ARG A 302 -4.89 12.37 -9.77
CA ARG A 302 -6.02 12.06 -10.65
C ARG A 302 -6.19 10.55 -10.82
N MET A 303 -5.10 9.78 -10.93
CA MET A 303 -5.18 8.31 -10.94
C MET A 303 -5.78 7.78 -9.65
N LEU A 304 -5.38 8.27 -8.46
CA LEU A 304 -6.01 7.88 -7.19
C LEU A 304 -7.51 8.19 -7.17
N ARG A 305 -7.90 9.37 -7.67
CA ARG A 305 -9.30 9.80 -7.80
C ARG A 305 -10.09 8.92 -8.77
N ASP A 306 -9.49 8.46 -9.86
CA ASP A 306 -10.24 7.76 -10.92
C ASP A 306 -10.29 6.24 -10.72
N TYR A 307 -9.25 5.65 -10.10
CA TYR A 307 -9.10 4.20 -9.94
C TYR A 307 -9.43 3.69 -8.53
N HIS A 308 -9.60 4.58 -7.53
CA HIS A 308 -9.96 4.25 -6.15
C HIS A 308 -9.24 3.04 -5.53
N PRO A 309 -7.89 2.98 -5.50
CA PRO A 309 -7.21 1.89 -4.80
C PRO A 309 -7.63 1.87 -3.32
N VAL A 310 -7.96 0.67 -2.81
CA VAL A 310 -8.36 0.48 -1.40
C VAL A 310 -7.15 0.31 -0.49
N ALA A 311 -6.02 -0.13 -1.07
CA ALA A 311 -4.75 -0.22 -0.39
C ALA A 311 -3.60 0.26 -1.28
N SER A 312 -2.51 0.77 -0.69
CA SER A 312 -1.32 1.15 -1.45
C SER A 312 0.01 0.98 -0.70
N TYR A 313 1.10 0.87 -1.47
CA TYR A 313 2.46 0.90 -0.96
C TYR A 313 3.32 1.91 -1.73
N ASP A 314 4.12 2.70 -1.01
CA ASP A 314 5.03 3.69 -1.58
C ASP A 314 6.48 3.30 -1.31
N GLY A 315 7.25 3.05 -2.38
CA GLY A 315 8.64 2.58 -2.33
C GLY A 315 9.66 3.72 -2.36
N HIS A 316 10.61 3.66 -1.43
CA HIS A 316 11.69 4.62 -1.20
C HIS A 316 12.97 3.92 -0.74
N GLU A 317 14.07 4.68 -0.71
CA GLU A 317 15.31 4.25 -0.09
C GLU A 317 15.82 5.20 1.01
N PHE A 318 16.24 4.62 2.14
CA PHE A 318 16.71 5.35 3.31
C PHE A 318 18.23 5.34 3.47
N GLY A 319 18.80 6.53 3.65
CA GLY A 319 20.24 6.79 3.80
C GLY A 319 20.94 6.22 5.05
N ASN A 320 20.25 5.49 5.93
CA ASN A 320 20.80 5.07 7.21
C ASN A 320 21.31 3.62 7.21
N ALA A 321 22.63 3.46 7.21
CA ALA A 321 23.31 2.16 7.33
C ALA A 321 23.15 1.46 8.70
N ASN A 322 22.48 2.08 9.67
CA ASN A 322 22.16 1.46 10.96
C ASN A 322 20.69 1.02 11.06
N ALA A 323 19.87 1.29 10.04
CA ALA A 323 18.48 0.86 9.99
C ALA A 323 18.34 -0.64 9.62
N GLY A 324 17.13 -1.15 9.84
CA GLY A 324 16.69 -2.45 9.33
C GLY A 324 16.77 -2.54 7.80
N ASP A 325 16.52 -3.73 7.25
CA ASP A 325 16.46 -3.92 5.80
C ASP A 325 15.21 -3.23 5.22
N LEU A 326 14.10 -3.28 5.96
CA LEU A 326 12.77 -2.82 5.54
C LEU A 326 12.15 -1.84 6.56
N PRO A 327 12.67 -0.59 6.69
CA PRO A 327 11.98 0.47 7.41
C PRO A 327 10.58 0.74 6.83
N MET A 328 9.54 0.71 7.66
CA MET A 328 8.14 0.88 7.25
C MET A 328 7.44 1.92 8.11
N LEU A 329 6.44 2.63 7.55
CA LEU A 329 5.65 3.58 8.32
C LEU A 329 4.22 3.70 7.79
N PRO A 330 3.19 3.66 8.66
CA PRO A 330 1.81 3.93 8.25
C PRO A 330 1.61 5.44 7.95
N PRO A 331 0.44 5.84 7.42
CA PRO A 331 -0.04 7.21 7.58
C PRO A 331 -0.01 7.62 9.05
N ARG A 332 0.54 8.79 9.37
CA ARG A 332 0.62 9.28 10.75
C ARG A 332 -0.16 10.56 11.00
N HIS A 333 -0.56 11.30 9.96
CA HIS A 333 -1.33 12.53 10.15
C HIS A 333 -2.59 12.27 11.00
N GLN A 334 -2.82 13.06 12.06
CA GLN A 334 -3.92 12.79 13.01
C GLN A 334 -5.34 12.87 12.40
N ASN A 335 -5.55 13.65 11.34
CA ASN A 335 -6.81 13.66 10.57
C ASN A 335 -7.08 12.39 9.73
N VAL A 336 -6.12 11.47 9.61
CA VAL A 336 -6.38 10.15 9.01
C VAL A 336 -7.35 9.40 9.92
N ALA A 337 -8.36 8.77 9.32
CA ALA A 337 -9.36 8.02 10.07
C ALA A 337 -8.69 6.90 10.88
N GLN A 338 -9.21 6.66 12.10
CA GLN A 338 -8.66 5.66 13.01
C GLN A 338 -8.60 4.27 12.37
N SER A 339 -9.68 3.87 11.69
CA SER A 339 -9.78 2.58 10.99
C SER A 339 -8.68 2.37 9.94
N ILE A 340 -8.32 3.42 9.18
CA ILE A 340 -7.23 3.36 8.19
C ILE A 340 -5.88 3.22 8.86
N PHE A 341 -5.65 3.98 9.94
CA PHE A 341 -4.41 3.88 10.71
C PHE A 341 -4.23 2.49 11.30
N ASP A 342 -5.26 1.96 11.96
CA ASP A 342 -5.23 0.66 12.63
C ASP A 342 -5.00 -0.48 11.64
N GLU A 343 -5.70 -0.48 10.50
CA GLU A 343 -5.53 -1.49 9.46
C GLU A 343 -4.13 -1.39 8.80
N SER A 344 -3.61 -0.17 8.62
CA SER A 344 -2.24 0.03 8.13
C SER A 344 -1.18 -0.45 9.14
N GLN A 345 -1.45 -0.29 10.44
CA GLN A 345 -0.59 -0.84 11.49
C GLN A 345 -0.67 -2.36 11.58
N HIS A 346 -1.87 -2.94 11.43
CA HIS A 346 -2.04 -4.39 11.38
C HIS A 346 -1.30 -5.00 10.18
N MET A 347 -1.31 -4.35 9.01
CA MET A 347 -0.49 -4.76 7.87
C MET A 347 1.01 -4.77 8.22
N ILE A 348 1.52 -3.73 8.86
CA ILE A 348 2.96 -3.63 9.17
C ILE A 348 3.34 -4.61 10.28
N GLU A 349 2.70 -4.54 11.44
CA GLU A 349 3.10 -5.27 12.64
C GLU A 349 2.58 -6.70 12.63
N GLY A 350 1.30 -6.88 12.29
CA GLY A 350 0.65 -8.18 12.27
C GLY A 350 1.15 -9.08 11.13
N HIS A 351 1.47 -8.48 9.98
CA HIS A 351 1.88 -9.23 8.79
C HIS A 351 3.33 -9.02 8.38
N MET A 352 3.76 -7.81 8.03
CA MET A 352 5.10 -7.59 7.45
C MET A 352 6.22 -7.97 8.43
N TYR A 353 6.08 -7.61 9.71
CA TYR A 353 7.06 -7.97 10.74
C TYR A 353 7.10 -9.48 10.96
N THR A 354 5.93 -10.10 11.03
CA THR A 354 5.79 -11.55 11.18
C THR A 354 6.38 -12.34 10.03
N GLN A 355 6.12 -11.95 8.79
CA GLN A 355 6.65 -12.64 7.62
C GLN A 355 8.13 -12.32 7.43
N GLY A 356 8.56 -11.08 7.70
CA GLY A 356 9.96 -10.70 7.65
C GLY A 356 10.82 -11.50 8.62
N ALA A 357 10.33 -11.72 9.85
CA ALA A 357 10.98 -12.58 10.82
C ALA A 357 11.06 -14.06 10.40
N LYS A 358 10.09 -14.56 9.63
CA LYS A 358 10.16 -15.93 9.09
C LYS A 358 11.17 -16.06 7.96
N ASP A 359 11.18 -15.07 7.06
CA ASP A 359 12.02 -15.07 5.87
C ASP A 359 13.42 -14.49 6.11
N GLY A 360 13.70 -13.98 7.31
CA GLY A 360 15.00 -13.47 7.72
C GLY A 360 15.30 -12.04 7.27
N TRP A 361 14.30 -11.34 6.74
CA TRP A 361 14.36 -9.89 6.55
C TRP A 361 14.27 -9.18 7.89
N TRP A 362 14.88 -8.00 7.99
CA TRP A 362 14.81 -7.17 9.19
C TRP A 362 13.90 -5.96 8.98
N PRO A 363 12.56 -6.10 9.15
CA PRO A 363 11.65 -4.99 9.09
C PRO A 363 11.71 -4.16 10.37
N CYS A 364 11.59 -2.83 10.26
CA CYS A 364 11.65 -1.91 11.41
C CYS A 364 10.76 -0.68 11.21
N PRO A 365 10.36 0.05 12.28
CA PRO A 365 9.65 1.31 12.12
C PRO A 365 10.60 2.36 11.53
N TYR A 366 10.12 3.15 10.58
CA TYR A 366 10.92 4.24 10.00
C TYR A 366 11.36 5.24 11.08
N GLY A 367 12.65 5.62 11.08
CA GLY A 367 13.29 6.39 12.17
C GLY A 367 14.38 5.65 12.96
N CYS A 368 14.64 4.36 12.66
CA CYS A 368 15.66 3.51 13.29
C CYS A 368 17.03 4.21 13.55
N SER A 369 17.69 3.86 14.68
CA SER A 369 19.02 4.30 15.19
C SER A 369 19.56 5.63 14.62
N GLY A 370 19.36 6.74 15.35
CA GLY A 370 19.75 8.09 14.94
C GLY A 370 18.64 8.88 14.21
N GLY A 371 17.38 8.48 14.40
CA GLY A 371 16.18 8.98 13.72
C GLY A 371 16.12 10.50 13.55
N GLY A 372 16.22 10.95 12.31
CA GLY A 372 15.91 12.33 11.94
C GLY A 372 14.42 12.64 12.09
N ALA A 373 14.07 13.92 12.03
CA ALA A 373 12.69 14.43 11.97
C ALA A 373 12.02 14.12 10.61
N VAL A 374 12.20 12.90 10.10
CA VAL A 374 11.70 12.45 8.81
C VAL A 374 10.41 11.66 8.99
N GLY A 375 9.47 11.90 8.10
CA GLY A 375 8.22 11.17 8.09
C GLY A 375 7.30 11.52 9.26
N LEU A 376 6.97 12.80 9.40
CA LEU A 376 6.01 13.29 10.38
C LEU A 376 4.61 13.35 9.76
N SER A 377 3.86 14.37 10.17
CA SER A 377 2.46 14.60 9.83
C SER A 377 2.27 15.42 8.56
N GLU A 378 3.27 15.53 7.68
CA GLU A 378 3.10 16.30 6.44
C GLU A 378 2.04 15.66 5.55
N GLU A 379 0.90 16.33 5.32
CA GLU A 379 -0.16 15.86 4.41
C GLU A 379 0.30 15.77 2.96
N THR A 380 1.44 16.37 2.64
CA THR A 380 2.04 16.38 1.32
C THR A 380 2.82 15.11 0.98
N ILE A 381 3.12 14.26 1.97
CA ILE A 381 3.77 12.94 1.81
C ILE A 381 2.71 11.92 1.39
N LEU A 382 3.00 11.07 0.40
CA LEU A 382 2.01 10.15 -0.19
C LEU A 382 1.28 9.32 0.86
N ARG A 383 2.00 8.69 1.79
CA ARG A 383 1.37 7.83 2.78
C ARG A 383 0.30 8.57 3.62
N ASN A 384 0.57 9.83 3.97
CA ASN A 384 -0.38 10.67 4.70
C ASN A 384 -1.52 11.13 3.77
N THR A 385 -1.21 11.57 2.55
CA THR A 385 -2.24 11.95 1.56
C THR A 385 -3.17 10.78 1.27
N ALA A 386 -2.64 9.60 0.98
CA ALA A 386 -3.39 8.37 0.70
C ALA A 386 -4.26 7.98 1.91
N GLY A 387 -3.73 8.07 3.14
CA GLY A 387 -4.50 7.84 4.35
C GLY A 387 -5.66 8.84 4.52
N LEU A 388 -5.42 10.11 4.22
CA LEU A 388 -6.46 11.16 4.25
C LEU A 388 -7.49 10.99 3.12
N LYS A 389 -7.13 10.25 2.07
CA LYS A 389 -8.01 9.79 0.98
C LYS A 389 -8.63 8.41 1.25
N ASN A 390 -8.59 7.94 2.49
CA ASN A 390 -9.19 6.67 2.95
C ASN A 390 -8.56 5.40 2.34
N VAL A 391 -7.27 5.41 2.05
CA VAL A 391 -6.52 4.27 1.53
C VAL A 391 -5.66 3.67 2.65
N VAL A 392 -5.81 2.36 2.91
CA VAL A 392 -4.91 1.60 3.81
C VAL A 392 -3.52 1.57 3.17
N ASN A 393 -2.48 2.03 3.85
CA ASN A 393 -1.20 2.17 3.17
C ASN A 393 0.03 2.16 4.07
N SER A 394 1.18 1.96 3.45
CA SER A 394 2.49 2.08 4.10
C SER A 394 3.52 2.67 3.15
N LEU A 395 4.49 3.34 3.74
CA LEU A 395 5.78 3.66 3.13
C LEU A 395 6.76 2.51 3.36
N LEU A 396 7.57 2.17 2.36
CA LEU A 396 8.78 1.35 2.46
C LEU A 396 9.99 2.24 2.23
N GLU A 397 11.00 2.13 3.09
CA GLU A 397 12.20 2.97 3.07
C GLU A 397 13.43 2.06 3.05
N LEU A 398 13.58 1.31 1.95
CA LEU A 398 14.63 0.32 1.74
C LEU A 398 15.98 0.87 2.15
N ARG A 399 16.73 0.13 2.96
CA ARG A 399 18.08 0.53 3.32
C ARG A 399 18.91 0.77 2.04
N SER A 400 19.50 1.95 1.90
CA SER A 400 20.21 2.35 0.67
C SER A 400 21.64 1.82 0.55
N SER A 401 22.25 1.42 1.67
CA SER A 401 23.64 0.95 1.73
C SER A 401 23.80 -0.24 2.66
N GLY A 402 24.87 -1.01 2.47
CA GLY A 402 25.28 -2.05 3.41
C GLY A 402 25.68 -1.49 4.78
N GLY A 403 26.45 -2.23 5.56
CA GLY A 403 26.96 -1.77 6.85
C GLY A 403 27.22 -2.92 7.80
N THR A 404 27.22 -2.66 9.10
CA THR A 404 27.71 -3.66 10.07
C THR A 404 26.90 -4.96 10.10
N THR A 405 25.61 -4.93 9.74
CA THR A 405 24.75 -6.12 9.64
C THR A 405 24.67 -6.72 8.23
N ARG A 406 25.20 -6.00 7.22
CA ARG A 406 25.24 -6.38 5.80
C ARG A 406 26.64 -6.07 5.20
N PRO A 407 27.71 -6.74 5.65
CA PRO A 407 29.07 -6.36 5.26
C PRO A 407 29.44 -6.66 3.79
N ASP A 408 28.86 -7.67 3.16
CA ASP A 408 29.10 -8.01 1.73
C ASP A 408 28.56 -6.95 0.75
N GLU A 409 27.73 -6.02 1.24
CA GLU A 409 27.09 -4.99 0.44
C GLU A 409 27.88 -3.68 0.38
N GLY A 410 29.15 -3.70 0.81
CA GLY A 410 30.14 -2.72 0.34
C GLY A 410 30.34 -2.79 -1.18
N ASN A 411 30.02 -3.93 -1.80
CA ASN A 411 29.92 -4.07 -3.24
C ASN A 411 28.61 -3.45 -3.75
N THR A 412 28.72 -2.47 -4.66
CA THR A 412 27.57 -1.76 -5.21
C THR A 412 26.56 -2.70 -5.87
N ALA A 413 26.98 -3.66 -6.71
CA ALA A 413 26.04 -4.56 -7.38
C ALA A 413 25.29 -5.45 -6.38
N ASN A 414 25.99 -5.95 -5.34
CA ASN A 414 25.36 -6.77 -4.30
C ASN A 414 24.33 -5.96 -3.51
N ASN A 415 24.66 -4.73 -3.12
CA ASN A 415 23.72 -3.85 -2.44
C ASN A 415 22.47 -3.55 -3.31
N ARG A 416 22.66 -3.30 -4.61
CA ARG A 416 21.54 -3.11 -5.55
C ARG A 416 20.62 -4.33 -5.60
N ARG A 417 21.19 -5.55 -5.62
CA ARG A 417 20.42 -6.81 -5.56
C ARG A 417 19.68 -6.98 -4.23
N ARG A 418 20.32 -6.78 -3.07
CA ARG A 418 19.61 -6.88 -1.78
C ARG A 418 18.37 -5.99 -1.80
N LYS A 419 18.54 -4.69 -2.05
CA LYS A 419 17.42 -3.75 -1.91
C LYS A 419 16.30 -4.02 -2.93
N THR A 420 16.64 -4.38 -4.18
CA THR A 420 15.62 -4.76 -5.18
C THR A 420 14.86 -6.02 -4.78
N PHE A 421 15.54 -7.09 -4.34
CA PHE A 421 14.85 -8.32 -3.93
C PHE A 421 14.10 -8.18 -2.62
N SER A 422 14.55 -7.31 -1.71
CA SER A 422 13.82 -6.99 -0.48
C SER A 422 12.56 -6.16 -0.76
N GLY A 423 12.60 -5.25 -1.74
CA GLY A 423 11.41 -4.56 -2.26
C GLY A 423 10.43 -5.54 -2.92
N LEU A 424 10.94 -6.46 -3.76
CA LEU A 424 10.12 -7.49 -4.42
C LEU A 424 9.42 -8.40 -3.40
N TRP A 425 10.13 -8.80 -2.35
CA TRP A 425 9.55 -9.54 -1.23
C TRP A 425 8.44 -8.73 -0.56
N THR A 426 8.70 -7.46 -0.22
CA THR A 426 7.74 -6.59 0.47
C THR A 426 6.45 -6.43 -0.33
N PHE A 427 6.58 -6.18 -1.64
CA PHE A 427 5.43 -6.02 -2.51
C PHE A 427 4.65 -7.32 -2.67
N ASN A 428 5.31 -8.48 -2.76
CA ASN A 428 4.62 -9.77 -2.73
C ASN A 428 3.83 -10.00 -1.43
N GLN A 429 4.42 -9.70 -0.26
CA GLN A 429 3.70 -9.77 1.01
C GLN A 429 2.52 -8.80 1.07
N PHE A 430 2.63 -7.63 0.45
CA PHE A 430 1.52 -6.68 0.34
C PHE A 430 0.36 -7.24 -0.49
N LEU A 431 0.65 -7.91 -1.62
CA LEU A 431 -0.38 -8.59 -2.42
C LEU A 431 -1.09 -9.67 -1.59
N ASP A 432 -0.33 -10.46 -0.82
CA ASP A 432 -0.88 -11.52 0.04
C ASP A 432 -1.73 -10.95 1.18
N TYR A 433 -1.26 -9.87 1.82
CA TYR A 433 -2.02 -9.17 2.85
C TYR A 433 -3.35 -8.66 2.32
N HIS A 434 -3.33 -7.96 1.18
CA HIS A 434 -4.54 -7.43 0.55
C HIS A 434 -5.54 -8.54 0.26
N ARG A 435 -5.09 -9.62 -0.39
CA ARG A 435 -5.96 -10.73 -0.76
C ARG A 435 -6.59 -11.40 0.47
N ALA A 436 -5.79 -11.64 1.52
CA ALA A 436 -6.25 -12.29 2.75
C ALA A 436 -7.15 -11.39 3.62
N ASN A 437 -6.96 -10.06 3.59
CA ASN A 437 -7.62 -9.10 4.48
C ASN A 437 -8.54 -8.12 3.75
N LEU A 438 -8.96 -8.43 2.51
CA LEU A 438 -9.76 -7.51 1.68
C LEU A 438 -11.03 -7.01 2.40
N ASN A 439 -11.67 -7.87 3.19
CA ASN A 439 -12.85 -7.48 3.98
C ASN A 439 -12.50 -6.44 5.06
N ALA A 440 -11.40 -6.64 5.82
CA ALA A 440 -10.95 -5.69 6.83
C ALA A 440 -10.56 -4.34 6.18
N ILE A 441 -9.82 -4.37 5.07
CA ILE A 441 -9.43 -3.18 4.31
C ILE A 441 -10.66 -2.39 3.81
N THR A 442 -11.62 -3.07 3.19
CA THR A 442 -12.82 -2.42 2.65
C THR A 442 -13.76 -1.93 3.76
N THR A 443 -13.83 -2.65 4.89
CA THR A 443 -14.52 -2.20 6.10
C THR A 443 -13.88 -0.95 6.68
N ALA A 444 -12.56 -0.94 6.86
CA ALA A 444 -11.83 0.22 7.38
C ALA A 444 -12.03 1.45 6.50
N ARG A 445 -12.02 1.28 5.17
CA ARG A 445 -12.33 2.35 4.21
C ARG A 445 -13.77 2.85 4.29
N ALA A 446 -14.75 1.95 4.42
CA ALA A 446 -16.15 2.34 4.60
C ALA A 446 -16.37 3.14 5.89
N GLU A 447 -15.77 2.70 7.00
CA GLU A 447 -15.79 3.41 8.29
C GLU A 447 -15.13 4.78 8.19
N ALA A 448 -14.00 4.86 7.47
CA ALA A 448 -13.30 6.11 7.24
C ALA A 448 -14.16 7.12 6.46
N ILE A 449 -14.79 6.68 5.36
CA ILE A 449 -15.69 7.54 4.57
C ILE A 449 -16.83 8.07 5.44
N LYS A 450 -17.49 7.21 6.24
CA LYS A 450 -18.55 7.61 7.19
C LYS A 450 -18.06 8.64 8.21
N PHE A 451 -16.91 8.38 8.82
CA PHE A 451 -16.28 9.31 9.76
C PHE A 451 -16.02 10.67 9.11
N GLN A 452 -15.43 10.70 7.91
CA GLN A 452 -15.11 11.96 7.23
C GLN A 452 -16.37 12.77 6.88
N VAL A 453 -17.41 12.13 6.31
CA VAL A 453 -18.65 12.84 5.92
C VAL A 453 -19.49 13.30 7.11
N SER A 454 -19.30 12.71 8.29
CA SER A 454 -19.95 13.15 9.52
C SER A 454 -19.54 14.58 9.92
N ASN A 455 -18.37 15.03 9.47
CA ASN A 455 -17.72 16.28 9.88
C ASN A 455 -17.60 16.43 11.40
N THR A 456 -17.43 15.32 12.12
CA THR A 456 -17.24 15.31 13.57
C THR A 456 -15.76 15.26 13.96
N GLY A 457 -15.49 15.62 15.21
CA GLY A 457 -14.14 15.62 15.78
C GLY A 457 -13.29 16.82 15.36
N ARG A 458 -12.17 16.99 16.05
CA ARG A 458 -11.23 18.10 15.79
C ARG A 458 -10.56 17.98 14.41
N ILE A 459 -10.06 19.10 13.92
CA ILE A 459 -9.07 19.16 12.85
C ILE A 459 -7.71 19.45 13.46
N VAL A 460 -6.71 18.69 13.04
CA VAL A 460 -5.30 18.89 13.39
C VAL A 460 -4.58 19.35 12.13
N PHE A 461 -3.93 20.52 12.14
CA PHE A 461 -3.21 21.06 10.98
C PHE A 461 -1.80 20.49 10.81
N ARG A 462 -1.16 20.16 11.92
CA ARG A 462 0.14 19.48 12.03
C ARG A 462 0.13 18.68 13.31
N GLY A 463 0.52 17.41 13.25
CA GLY A 463 0.56 16.50 14.38
C GLY A 463 0.43 15.04 13.95
N SER A 464 1.33 14.21 14.44
CA SER A 464 1.44 12.78 14.15
C SER A 464 0.78 11.93 15.22
N ARG A 465 0.22 10.79 14.81
CA ARG A 465 -0.12 9.68 15.69
C ARG A 465 1.19 9.06 16.21
N PRO A 466 1.32 8.82 17.53
CA PRO A 466 2.46 8.08 18.05
C PRO A 466 2.53 6.68 17.42
N ILE A 467 3.73 6.23 17.10
CA ILE A 467 3.99 4.83 16.77
C ILE A 467 4.50 4.20 18.05
N PRO A 468 3.74 3.28 18.67
CA PRO A 468 4.23 2.61 19.86
C PRO A 468 5.48 1.81 19.50
N ALA A 469 6.39 1.65 20.45
CA ALA A 469 7.41 0.64 20.29
C ALA A 469 6.70 -0.73 20.26
N HIS A 470 6.90 -1.49 19.19
CA HIS A 470 6.40 -2.85 19.12
C HIS A 470 7.27 -3.72 20.06
N PRO A 471 6.69 -4.39 21.08
CA PRO A 471 7.49 -5.08 22.07
C PRO A 471 8.24 -6.28 21.47
N ALA A 472 9.21 -6.72 22.29
CA ALA A 472 10.33 -7.59 22.00
C ALA A 472 10.03 -8.89 21.23
N PRO A 473 11.08 -9.51 20.65
CA PRO A 473 12.45 -8.96 20.51
C PRO A 473 12.72 -7.96 19.36
N HIS A 474 11.70 -7.54 18.63
CA HIS A 474 11.85 -6.83 17.34
C HIS A 474 12.08 -5.31 17.45
N PRO A 475 12.48 -4.66 16.34
CA PRO A 475 13.12 -3.37 16.36
C PRO A 475 12.11 -2.27 16.65
N GLY A 476 12.25 -1.70 17.81
CA GLY A 476 11.54 -0.50 18.26
C GLY A 476 12.44 0.35 19.14
N GLU A 477 13.76 0.14 19.10
CA GLU A 477 14.72 0.88 19.94
C GLU A 477 14.70 2.40 19.68
N ALA A 478 14.11 2.82 18.56
CA ALA A 478 13.86 4.22 18.24
C ALA A 478 12.61 4.37 17.36
N PRO A 479 11.39 4.42 17.93
CA PRO A 479 10.22 4.82 17.16
C PRO A 479 10.43 6.25 16.63
N PRO A 480 9.73 6.64 15.55
CA PRO A 480 9.80 8.01 15.08
C PRO A 480 9.41 8.99 16.20
N PRO A 481 9.93 10.23 16.17
CA PRO A 481 9.68 11.20 17.23
C PRO A 481 8.18 11.47 17.42
N ILE A 482 7.84 11.81 18.66
CA ILE A 482 6.51 12.34 18.99
C ILE A 482 6.40 13.73 18.37
N ASP A 483 5.42 13.90 17.51
CA ASP A 483 5.06 15.16 16.86
C ASP A 483 3.63 15.50 17.30
N ALA A 484 3.49 15.94 18.55
CA ALA A 484 2.18 16.27 19.12
C ALA A 484 1.73 17.66 18.66
N PRO A 485 0.46 17.85 18.27
CA PRO A 485 -0.04 19.14 17.84
C PRO A 485 -0.04 20.16 18.98
N GLY A 486 0.43 21.38 18.69
CA GLY A 486 0.23 22.54 19.56
C GLY A 486 -1.23 23.01 19.54
N ALA A 487 -1.64 23.79 20.55
CA ALA A 487 -3.02 24.29 20.64
C ALA A 487 -3.44 25.16 19.44
N ASN A 488 -2.50 25.89 18.82
CA ASN A 488 -2.74 26.69 17.62
C ASN A 488 -2.75 25.88 16.31
N GLN A 489 -2.51 24.56 16.39
CA GLN A 489 -2.59 23.62 15.27
C GLN A 489 -3.84 22.75 15.37
N ILE A 490 -4.75 23.07 16.29
CA ILE A 490 -6.00 22.33 16.51
C ILE A 490 -7.18 23.27 16.31
N LEU A 491 -8.15 22.80 15.55
CA LEU A 491 -9.47 23.41 15.41
C LEU A 491 -10.51 22.43 15.95
N ASP A 492 -10.98 22.67 17.18
CA ASP A 492 -11.95 21.80 17.84
C ASP A 492 -13.33 21.85 17.18
N ASN A 493 -13.74 23.05 16.76
CA ASN A 493 -15.01 23.29 16.09
C ASN A 493 -14.78 23.45 14.60
N ALA A 494 -14.89 22.35 13.85
CA ALA A 494 -14.77 22.38 12.40
C ALA A 494 -15.92 23.19 11.78
N PRO A 495 -15.65 24.03 10.76
CA PRO A 495 -16.70 24.71 10.03
C PRO A 495 -17.52 23.71 9.20
N CYS A 496 -18.68 24.13 8.72
CA CYS A 496 -19.43 23.37 7.73
C CYS A 496 -18.75 23.36 6.37
N ALA A 497 -18.10 24.47 6.01
CA ALA A 497 -17.53 24.66 4.68
C ALA A 497 -16.43 25.74 4.71
N TYR A 498 -15.70 25.83 3.60
CA TYR A 498 -14.85 26.98 3.28
C TYR A 498 -15.42 27.72 2.07
N LYS A 499 -15.50 29.05 2.14
CA LYS A 499 -15.89 29.92 1.03
C LYS A 499 -14.65 30.57 0.44
N LEU A 500 -14.55 30.53 -0.89
CA LEU A 500 -13.46 31.08 -1.68
C LEU A 500 -14.00 32.19 -2.59
N THR A 501 -13.22 33.25 -2.76
CA THR A 501 -13.50 34.30 -3.75
C THR A 501 -13.21 33.82 -5.17
N GLU A 502 -13.69 34.55 -6.17
CA GLU A 502 -13.36 34.29 -7.59
C GLU A 502 -11.85 34.30 -7.84
N GLU A 503 -11.12 35.27 -7.27
CA GLU A 503 -9.66 35.36 -7.37
C GLU A 503 -8.96 34.18 -6.68
N GLN A 504 -9.42 33.75 -5.51
CA GLN A 504 -8.84 32.60 -4.82
C GLN A 504 -9.07 31.30 -5.60
N TYR A 505 -10.24 31.13 -6.21
CA TYR A 505 -10.62 29.88 -6.87
C TYR A 505 -10.03 29.75 -8.29
N ASN A 506 -10.18 30.77 -9.13
CA ASN A 506 -9.79 30.77 -10.54
C ASN A 506 -8.50 31.53 -10.83
N GLY A 507 -7.94 32.26 -9.86
CA GLY A 507 -6.65 32.93 -10.02
C GLY A 507 -5.49 31.95 -10.20
N ALA A 508 -4.57 32.30 -11.09
CA ALA A 508 -3.38 31.49 -11.33
C ALA A 508 -2.48 31.43 -10.09
N ARG A 509 -2.05 30.22 -9.73
CA ARG A 509 -1.12 29.99 -8.63
C ARG A 509 0.33 30.17 -9.09
N THR A 510 1.21 30.54 -8.18
CA THR A 510 2.61 30.89 -8.46
C THR A 510 3.62 29.85 -7.99
N ASP A 511 3.16 28.81 -7.31
CA ASP A 511 3.92 27.74 -6.67
C ASP A 511 4.15 26.50 -7.57
N GLY A 512 3.59 26.51 -8.79
CA GLY A 512 3.84 25.51 -9.83
C GLY A 512 4.96 25.91 -10.80
N PRO A 513 5.43 24.97 -11.65
CA PRO A 513 6.46 25.24 -12.65
C PRO A 513 6.04 26.35 -13.63
N ALA A 514 7.02 27.09 -14.13
CA ALA A 514 6.79 28.10 -15.17
C ALA A 514 6.14 27.44 -16.41
N GLY A 515 5.09 28.08 -16.95
CA GLY A 515 4.32 27.56 -18.08
C GLY A 515 3.33 26.43 -17.76
N LEU A 516 3.34 25.90 -16.53
CA LEU A 516 2.48 24.80 -16.07
C LEU A 516 1.73 25.16 -14.77
N ARG A 517 1.52 26.46 -14.54
CA ARG A 517 0.81 26.97 -13.36
C ARG A 517 -0.66 26.56 -13.43
N THR A 518 -1.21 26.19 -12.28
CA THR A 518 -2.59 25.76 -12.10
C THR A 518 -3.39 26.75 -11.27
N THR A 519 -4.70 26.57 -11.20
CA THR A 519 -5.60 27.29 -10.28
C THR A 519 -5.97 26.41 -9.09
N VAL A 520 -6.60 26.99 -8.06
CA VAL A 520 -7.19 26.19 -6.97
C VAL A 520 -8.30 25.29 -7.52
N ALA A 521 -9.13 25.80 -8.43
CA ALA A 521 -10.19 25.03 -9.08
C ALA A 521 -9.68 23.72 -9.70
N GLU A 522 -8.58 23.77 -10.45
CA GLU A 522 -7.97 22.59 -11.08
C GLU A 522 -7.41 21.59 -10.05
N ARG A 523 -6.83 22.08 -8.95
CA ARG A 523 -6.30 21.22 -7.88
C ARG A 523 -7.41 20.55 -7.08
N LEU A 524 -8.47 21.28 -6.74
CA LEU A 524 -9.64 20.70 -6.06
C LEU A 524 -10.33 19.65 -6.95
N ALA A 525 -10.45 19.94 -8.25
CA ALA A 525 -10.98 18.98 -9.22
C ALA A 525 -10.09 17.73 -9.36
N SER A 526 -8.76 17.89 -9.25
CA SER A 526 -7.81 16.76 -9.26
C SER A 526 -7.96 15.88 -8.00
N HIS A 527 -8.30 16.46 -6.85
CA HIS A 527 -8.70 15.68 -5.67
C HIS A 527 -10.07 15.02 -5.81
N GLY A 528 -10.96 15.55 -6.65
CA GLY A 528 -12.34 15.09 -6.81
C GLY A 528 -13.33 15.74 -5.82
N TRP A 529 -12.94 16.86 -5.20
CA TRP A 529 -13.79 17.55 -4.23
C TRP A 529 -14.97 18.24 -4.89
N GLN A 530 -16.12 18.16 -4.21
CA GLN A 530 -17.33 18.82 -4.63
C GLN A 530 -17.29 20.30 -4.21
N VAL A 531 -17.55 21.17 -5.17
CA VAL A 531 -17.57 22.62 -4.98
C VAL A 531 -18.91 23.16 -5.48
N VAL A 532 -19.53 24.02 -4.69
CA VAL A 532 -20.78 24.69 -5.04
C VAL A 532 -20.49 26.12 -5.45
N LYS A 533 -20.87 26.51 -6.67
CA LYS A 533 -20.82 27.91 -7.09
C LYS A 533 -21.98 28.68 -6.45
N THR A 534 -21.68 29.75 -5.72
CA THR A 534 -22.68 30.69 -5.19
C THR A 534 -22.68 31.97 -6.01
N ALA A 535 -23.61 32.89 -5.70
CA ALA A 535 -23.68 34.18 -6.39
C ALA A 535 -22.41 35.05 -6.21
N ASP A 536 -21.68 34.83 -5.12
CA ASP A 536 -20.58 35.67 -4.66
C ASP A 536 -19.28 34.89 -4.37
N GLY A 537 -19.17 33.64 -4.84
CA GLY A 537 -17.96 32.83 -4.69
C GLY A 537 -18.18 31.34 -4.89
N TYR A 538 -17.32 30.55 -4.23
CA TYR A 538 -17.31 29.09 -4.30
C TYR A 538 -17.28 28.51 -2.90
N VAL A 539 -18.18 27.60 -2.59
CA VAL A 539 -18.26 26.95 -1.28
C VAL A 539 -17.81 25.51 -1.40
N VAL A 540 -16.92 25.09 -0.50
CA VAL A 540 -16.39 23.72 -0.38
C VAL A 540 -16.90 23.12 0.93
N PRO A 541 -17.98 22.33 0.93
CA PRO A 541 -18.50 21.69 2.13
C PRO A 541 -17.53 20.66 2.70
N LEU A 542 -17.45 20.55 4.03
CA LEU A 542 -16.64 19.53 4.70
C LEU A 542 -17.33 18.17 4.80
N THR A 543 -18.63 18.08 4.52
CA THR A 543 -19.42 16.84 4.55
C THR A 543 -19.16 15.99 3.29
N GLN A 544 -17.89 15.60 3.11
CA GLN A 544 -17.39 14.86 1.95
C GLN A 544 -16.34 13.82 2.41
N PRO A 545 -16.07 12.77 1.61
CA PRO A 545 -15.19 11.66 2.02
C PRO A 545 -13.75 12.03 2.37
N GLU A 546 -13.24 13.22 2.04
CA GLU A 546 -11.85 13.64 2.29
C GLU A 546 -11.75 14.83 3.26
N ARG A 547 -12.73 14.97 4.15
CA ARG A 547 -12.82 16.04 5.14
C ARG A 547 -11.52 16.31 5.90
N GLY A 548 -10.73 15.29 6.21
CA GLY A 548 -9.47 15.41 6.94
C GLY A 548 -8.38 16.19 6.19
N LEU A 549 -8.47 16.29 4.86
CA LEU A 549 -7.51 16.99 4.00
C LEU A 549 -7.98 18.42 3.64
N ILE A 550 -9.28 18.65 3.49
CA ILE A 550 -9.83 19.94 3.01
C ILE A 550 -9.34 21.13 3.85
N PRO A 551 -9.46 21.13 5.19
CA PRO A 551 -8.98 22.24 6.02
C PRO A 551 -7.47 22.46 5.93
N LEU A 552 -6.68 21.41 5.72
CA LEU A 552 -5.23 21.53 5.62
C LEU A 552 -4.82 22.41 4.43
N LEU A 553 -5.65 22.41 3.38
CA LEU A 553 -5.40 23.15 2.15
C LEU A 553 -6.17 24.47 2.04
N LEU A 554 -7.33 24.59 2.70
CA LEU A 554 -8.22 25.75 2.55
C LEU A 554 -8.31 26.64 3.79
N ASP A 555 -7.74 26.25 4.91
CA ASP A 555 -7.71 27.07 6.12
C ASP A 555 -6.43 27.91 6.21
N GLY A 556 -6.53 29.13 6.74
CA GLY A 556 -5.36 29.97 7.01
C GLY A 556 -4.41 29.42 8.09
N GLN A 557 -4.82 28.42 8.87
CA GLN A 557 -3.97 27.69 9.82
C GLN A 557 -3.26 26.49 9.21
N GLY A 558 -3.57 26.11 7.96
CA GLY A 558 -2.86 25.05 7.26
C GLY A 558 -1.38 25.38 7.12
N ALA A 559 -0.51 24.43 7.43
CA ALA A 559 0.94 24.66 7.39
C ALA A 559 1.48 24.79 5.96
N GLU A 560 0.88 24.07 5.01
CA GLU A 560 1.17 24.09 3.58
C GLU A 560 -0.16 24.24 2.84
N ASN A 561 -0.81 25.40 2.98
CA ASN A 561 -2.15 25.62 2.44
C ASN A 561 -2.13 26.09 0.98
N LEU A 562 -3.20 25.78 0.23
CA LEU A 562 -3.41 26.31 -1.12
C LEU A 562 -3.88 27.76 -1.07
N VAL A 563 -4.88 28.04 -0.23
CA VAL A 563 -5.48 29.36 0.00
C VAL A 563 -6.06 29.45 1.40
N ALA A 564 -6.30 30.67 1.89
CA ALA A 564 -7.03 30.93 3.13
C ALA A 564 -8.48 31.29 2.83
N GLY A 565 -9.35 30.28 2.79
CA GLY A 565 -10.80 30.44 2.63
C GLY A 565 -11.47 30.95 3.90
N GLU A 566 -12.66 31.55 3.73
CA GLU A 566 -13.51 31.96 4.84
C GLU A 566 -14.22 30.74 5.43
N ARG A 567 -14.10 30.55 6.74
CA ARG A 567 -14.82 29.50 7.47
C ARG A 567 -16.31 29.81 7.52
N VAL A 568 -17.14 28.87 7.06
CA VAL A 568 -18.60 28.97 7.15
C VAL A 568 -19.09 28.00 8.22
N TYR A 569 -19.67 28.52 9.30
CA TYR A 569 -20.20 27.73 10.42
C TYR A 569 -21.69 27.38 10.23
N PRO A 570 -22.24 26.42 11.01
CA PRO A 570 -23.64 26.04 10.93
C PRO A 570 -24.59 27.24 11.03
N THR A 571 -25.57 27.29 10.13
CA THR A 571 -26.63 28.31 10.12
C THR A 571 -27.82 27.92 11.00
N LEU A 572 -28.00 26.63 11.25
CA LEU A 572 -29.08 26.10 12.08
C LEU A 572 -28.60 24.90 12.89
N THR A 573 -28.86 24.93 14.20
CA THR A 573 -28.61 23.85 15.17
C THR A 573 -29.82 23.68 16.08
N GLY A 574 -29.91 22.58 16.83
CA GLY A 574 -30.97 22.40 17.83
C GLY A 574 -32.29 21.89 17.24
N LYS A 575 -33.42 22.59 17.47
CA LYS A 575 -34.76 22.13 17.03
C LYS A 575 -35.45 23.17 16.13
N HIS A 576 -36.04 22.70 15.04
CA HIS A 576 -36.90 23.50 14.16
C HIS A 576 -38.24 22.78 13.96
N ASN A 577 -39.35 23.44 14.32
CA ASN A 577 -40.70 22.90 14.12
C ASN A 577 -41.41 23.70 13.03
N GLY A 578 -42.11 23.00 12.14
CA GLY A 578 -42.81 23.57 11.00
C GLY A 578 -41.97 23.58 9.73
N LYS A 579 -42.50 24.24 8.69
CA LYS A 579 -41.86 24.30 7.38
C LYS A 579 -40.50 24.99 7.46
N LEU A 580 -39.49 24.40 6.83
CA LEU A 580 -38.18 25.01 6.61
C LEU A 580 -38.00 25.28 5.12
N THR A 581 -37.69 26.53 4.75
CA THR A 581 -37.40 26.91 3.35
C THR A 581 -35.97 27.42 3.26
N VAL A 582 -35.16 26.79 2.43
CA VAL A 582 -33.76 27.16 2.18
C VAL A 582 -33.70 27.95 0.87
N SER A 583 -33.35 29.24 0.96
CA SER A 583 -33.33 30.19 -0.18
C SER A 583 -31.93 30.63 -0.62
N GLY A 584 -30.90 30.31 0.17
CA GLY A 584 -29.49 30.62 -0.10
C GLY A 584 -28.61 29.44 0.35
N PHE A 585 -27.48 29.72 0.97
CA PHE A 585 -26.69 28.68 1.62
C PHE A 585 -27.23 28.41 3.04
N ALA A 586 -27.55 27.15 3.34
CA ALA A 586 -27.86 26.71 4.69
C ALA A 586 -27.00 25.49 5.06
N CYS A 587 -26.33 25.58 6.20
CA CYS A 587 -25.72 24.44 6.88
C CYS A 587 -26.51 24.08 8.14
N LEU A 588 -27.02 22.86 8.16
CA LEU A 588 -27.76 22.23 9.23
C LEU A 588 -26.83 21.21 9.88
N GLN A 589 -26.51 21.42 11.15
CA GLN A 589 -25.65 20.51 11.89
C GLN A 589 -26.30 20.19 13.24
N ASP A 590 -26.37 18.89 13.54
CA ASP A 590 -26.94 18.38 14.79
C ASP A 590 -28.34 18.98 15.08
N VAL A 591 -29.16 19.13 14.02
CA VAL A 591 -30.51 19.71 14.11
C VAL A 591 -31.59 18.63 14.01
N THR A 592 -32.68 18.82 14.76
CA THR A 592 -33.94 18.09 14.59
C THR A 592 -34.96 18.98 13.89
N VAL A 593 -35.40 18.61 12.69
CA VAL A 593 -36.41 19.34 11.91
C VAL A 593 -37.69 18.51 11.82
N THR A 594 -38.79 19.05 12.36
CA THR A 594 -40.12 18.44 12.27
C THR A 594 -41.01 19.28 11.36
N GLY A 595 -41.22 18.82 10.14
CA GLY A 595 -41.97 19.52 9.10
C GLY A 595 -41.33 19.42 7.72
N PRO A 596 -41.98 19.92 6.66
CA PRO A 596 -41.45 19.85 5.31
C PRO A 596 -40.22 20.77 5.14
N VAL A 597 -39.15 20.25 4.55
CA VAL A 597 -37.97 21.01 4.12
C VAL A 597 -38.02 21.22 2.62
N ARG A 598 -37.91 22.46 2.17
CA ARG A 598 -37.85 22.81 0.74
C ARG A 598 -36.60 23.62 0.42
N VAL A 599 -35.76 23.10 -0.46
CA VAL A 599 -34.60 23.80 -1.02
C VAL A 599 -35.03 24.46 -2.32
N GLN A 600 -34.93 25.79 -2.36
CA GLN A 600 -35.34 26.58 -3.53
C GLN A 600 -34.32 26.46 -4.67
N PRO A 601 -34.72 26.76 -5.92
CA PRO A 601 -33.79 26.82 -7.04
C PRO A 601 -32.62 27.77 -6.74
N GLY A 602 -31.39 27.33 -7.04
CA GLY A 602 -30.16 28.06 -6.77
C GLY A 602 -29.69 28.05 -5.30
N ALA A 603 -30.47 27.48 -4.37
CA ALA A 603 -30.09 27.36 -2.96
C ALA A 603 -29.21 26.13 -2.71
N THR A 604 -28.49 26.13 -1.59
CA THR A 604 -27.59 25.03 -1.17
C THR A 604 -27.99 24.53 0.20
N LEU A 605 -28.17 23.22 0.34
CA LEU A 605 -28.39 22.56 1.63
C LEU A 605 -27.20 21.65 1.96
N VAL A 606 -26.57 21.90 3.09
CA VAL A 606 -25.64 20.98 3.74
C VAL A 606 -26.28 20.53 5.05
N ALA A 607 -26.50 19.23 5.24
CA ALA A 607 -27.09 18.66 6.43
C ALA A 607 -26.25 17.48 6.93
N THR A 608 -25.74 17.57 8.16
CA THR A 608 -24.99 16.49 8.82
C THR A 608 -25.40 16.29 10.27
N GLY A 609 -25.30 15.07 10.79
CA GLY A 609 -25.65 14.75 12.18
C GLY A 609 -27.12 15.03 12.54
N SER A 610 -27.99 15.18 11.54
CA SER A 610 -29.30 15.80 11.70
C SER A 610 -30.44 14.78 11.56
N SER A 611 -31.62 15.12 12.08
CA SER A 611 -32.81 14.28 12.03
C SER A 611 -33.98 15.07 11.44
N PHE A 612 -34.66 14.47 10.46
CA PHE A 612 -35.75 15.10 9.72
C PHE A 612 -37.00 14.23 9.81
N THR A 613 -38.13 14.82 10.22
CA THR A 613 -39.45 14.19 10.18
C THR A 613 -40.34 15.00 9.24
N GLY A 614 -40.66 14.43 8.08
CA GLY A 614 -41.35 15.11 6.98
C GLY A 614 -40.57 15.03 5.65
N PRO A 615 -41.17 15.51 4.55
CA PRO A 615 -40.54 15.45 3.23
C PRO A 615 -39.36 16.43 3.12
N VAL A 616 -38.28 15.99 2.48
CA VAL A 616 -37.15 16.85 2.06
C VAL A 616 -37.16 16.92 0.54
N ASP A 617 -37.43 18.12 0.01
CA ASP A 617 -37.60 18.38 -1.42
C ASP A 617 -36.60 19.44 -1.89
N ALA A 618 -35.66 19.05 -2.72
CA ALA A 618 -34.73 19.94 -3.41
C ALA A 618 -35.00 19.87 -4.92
N ASN A 619 -35.38 21.00 -5.50
CA ASN A 619 -35.62 21.13 -6.93
C ASN A 619 -34.85 22.33 -7.49
N GLY A 620 -33.98 22.10 -8.47
CA GLY A 620 -33.17 23.16 -9.08
C GLY A 620 -32.06 23.72 -8.18
N ALA A 621 -31.66 23.00 -7.13
CA ALA A 621 -30.69 23.47 -6.14
C ALA A 621 -29.29 23.71 -6.75
N ALA A 622 -28.49 24.57 -6.13
CA ALA A 622 -27.08 24.76 -6.47
C ALA A 622 -26.18 23.68 -5.87
N GLY A 623 -26.62 22.99 -4.82
CA GLY A 623 -25.94 21.82 -4.25
C GLY A 623 -26.70 21.22 -3.08
N VAL A 624 -26.60 19.90 -2.90
CA VAL A 624 -27.29 19.17 -1.83
C VAL A 624 -26.34 18.14 -1.21
N PHE A 625 -26.11 18.25 0.10
CA PHE A 625 -25.27 17.35 0.88
C PHE A 625 -26.09 16.86 2.08
N LEU A 626 -26.44 15.58 2.08
CA LEU A 626 -27.20 14.91 3.14
C LEU A 626 -26.32 13.78 3.70
N THR A 627 -25.63 14.03 4.80
CA THR A 627 -24.65 13.08 5.35
C THR A 627 -24.94 12.73 6.81
N ASN A 628 -24.59 11.53 7.25
CA ASN A 628 -24.69 11.11 8.68
C ASN A 628 -26.01 11.56 9.36
N SER A 629 -27.15 11.40 8.68
CA SER A 629 -28.43 12.00 9.07
C SER A 629 -29.58 11.01 8.91
N THR A 630 -30.65 11.22 9.66
CA THR A 630 -31.87 10.41 9.61
C THR A 630 -33.02 11.17 8.98
N PHE A 631 -33.80 10.48 8.14
CA PHE A 631 -34.91 11.05 7.38
C PHE A 631 -36.13 10.13 7.51
N ASP A 632 -37.16 10.58 8.21
CA ASP A 632 -38.46 9.92 8.30
C ASP A 632 -39.44 10.66 7.39
N GLY A 633 -39.50 10.21 6.13
CA GLY A 633 -40.20 10.88 5.03
C GLY A 633 -39.50 10.72 3.69
N PRO A 634 -40.14 11.14 2.58
CA PRO A 634 -39.55 11.06 1.25
C PRO A 634 -38.42 12.09 1.08
N VAL A 635 -37.34 11.67 0.42
CA VAL A 635 -36.21 12.54 0.02
C VAL A 635 -36.20 12.65 -1.50
N ARG A 636 -36.35 13.85 -2.03
CA ARG A 636 -36.34 14.13 -3.47
C ARG A 636 -35.29 15.18 -3.80
N ILE A 637 -34.35 14.82 -4.67
CA ILE A 637 -33.28 15.69 -5.16
C ILE A 637 -33.33 15.68 -6.68
N THR A 638 -33.87 16.76 -7.24
CA THR A 638 -34.23 16.85 -8.65
C THR A 638 -33.64 18.11 -9.27
N GLU A 639 -33.21 18.00 -10.54
CA GLU A 639 -32.76 19.13 -11.37
C GLU A 639 -31.61 19.97 -10.73
N THR A 640 -30.84 19.40 -9.80
CA THR A 640 -29.75 20.11 -9.12
C THR A 640 -28.65 20.45 -10.12
N ALA A 641 -28.25 21.73 -10.15
CA ALA A 641 -27.25 22.25 -11.08
C ALA A 641 -25.81 22.00 -10.60
N GLY A 642 -25.59 21.80 -9.29
CA GLY A 642 -24.30 21.45 -8.71
C GLY A 642 -24.29 20.07 -8.02
N PRO A 643 -23.32 19.83 -7.12
CA PRO A 643 -23.10 18.53 -6.51
C PRO A 643 -24.30 17.98 -5.72
N VAL A 644 -24.45 16.65 -5.78
CA VAL A 644 -25.39 15.89 -4.94
C VAL A 644 -24.60 14.82 -4.20
N VAL A 645 -24.62 14.88 -2.86
CA VAL A 645 -23.93 13.95 -1.96
C VAL A 645 -24.94 13.43 -0.94
N VAL A 646 -25.18 12.12 -0.95
CA VAL A 646 -26.02 11.41 0.02
C VAL A 646 -25.22 10.24 0.58
N VAL A 647 -24.66 10.41 1.79
CA VAL A 647 -23.72 9.45 2.36
C VAL A 647 -24.00 9.15 3.82
N ASP A 648 -24.07 7.88 4.19
CA ASP A 648 -24.41 7.46 5.56
C ASP A 648 -25.74 8.04 6.06
N ALA A 649 -26.70 8.22 5.13
CA ALA A 649 -28.06 8.63 5.45
C ALA A 649 -28.93 7.40 5.78
N LYS A 650 -29.78 7.54 6.79
CA LYS A 650 -30.82 6.55 7.14
C LYS A 650 -32.17 7.11 6.75
N VAL A 651 -32.79 6.55 5.71
CA VAL A 651 -34.06 7.05 5.16
C VAL A 651 -35.16 6.01 5.37
N THR A 652 -36.25 6.41 6.02
CA THR A 652 -37.53 5.69 6.02
C THR A 652 -38.46 6.41 5.07
N GLY A 653 -38.60 5.88 3.85
CA GLY A 653 -39.32 6.54 2.75
C GLY A 653 -38.62 6.37 1.40
N PRO A 654 -39.24 6.83 0.30
CA PRO A 654 -38.63 6.79 -1.03
C PRO A 654 -37.50 7.82 -1.15
N VAL A 655 -36.41 7.43 -1.82
CA VAL A 655 -35.30 8.30 -2.20
C VAL A 655 -35.29 8.45 -3.72
N GLU A 656 -35.39 9.69 -4.20
CA GLU A 656 -35.30 10.03 -5.62
C GLU A 656 -34.13 10.98 -5.86
N VAL A 657 -33.21 10.57 -6.75
CA VAL A 657 -32.11 11.40 -7.24
C VAL A 657 -32.20 11.46 -8.77
N SER A 658 -32.86 12.48 -9.32
CA SER A 658 -33.20 12.51 -10.75
C SER A 658 -32.86 13.82 -11.45
N ASN A 659 -32.52 13.74 -12.75
CA ASN A 659 -32.29 14.88 -13.64
C ASN A 659 -31.20 15.87 -13.19
N ASN A 660 -30.29 15.47 -12.29
CA ASN A 660 -29.22 16.34 -11.79
C ASN A 660 -28.10 16.51 -12.84
N ARG A 661 -27.49 17.70 -12.88
CA ARG A 661 -26.53 18.12 -13.92
C ARG A 661 -25.14 18.49 -13.40
N GLY A 662 -24.98 18.66 -12.09
CA GLY A 662 -23.74 19.16 -11.48
C GLY A 662 -22.63 18.15 -11.20
N GLY A 663 -22.56 17.07 -11.99
CA GLY A 663 -21.63 15.94 -11.78
C GLY A 663 -22.34 14.63 -11.46
N ALA A 664 -21.57 13.57 -11.26
CA ALA A 664 -22.10 12.27 -10.83
C ALA A 664 -22.53 12.36 -9.36
N PRO A 665 -23.80 12.08 -9.01
CA PRO A 665 -24.21 12.08 -7.61
C PRO A 665 -23.47 10.99 -6.82
N LEU A 666 -22.97 11.34 -5.63
CA LEU A 666 -22.39 10.37 -4.70
C LEU A 666 -23.51 9.84 -3.80
N VAL A 667 -23.84 8.55 -3.95
CA VAL A 667 -24.88 7.86 -3.17
C VAL A 667 -24.24 6.60 -2.57
N ALA A 668 -23.71 6.71 -1.34
CA ALA A 668 -22.88 5.68 -0.72
C ALA A 668 -23.26 5.40 0.73
N ALA A 669 -23.02 4.17 1.21
CA ALA A 669 -23.18 3.82 2.63
C ALA A 669 -24.58 4.07 3.24
N ASN A 670 -25.62 4.30 2.43
CA ASN A 670 -26.95 4.66 2.95
C ASN A 670 -27.74 3.44 3.40
N THR A 671 -28.64 3.62 4.35
CA THR A 671 -29.68 2.65 4.70
C THR A 671 -31.03 3.22 4.28
N VAL A 672 -31.73 2.57 3.35
CA VAL A 672 -33.01 3.03 2.81
C VAL A 672 -34.07 1.98 3.05
N THR A 673 -35.11 2.32 3.81
CA THR A 673 -36.34 1.53 3.96
C THR A 673 -37.40 2.14 3.05
N GLY A 674 -37.44 1.68 1.80
CA GLY A 674 -38.19 2.28 0.71
C GLY A 674 -37.49 2.10 -0.65
N PRO A 675 -38.08 2.55 -1.76
CA PRO A 675 -37.44 2.50 -3.08
C PRO A 675 -36.29 3.52 -3.18
N LEU A 676 -35.22 3.13 -3.87
CA LEU A 676 -34.12 4.02 -4.29
C LEU A 676 -34.14 4.15 -5.82
N GLN A 677 -34.48 5.32 -6.33
CA GLN A 677 -34.61 5.57 -7.76
C GLN A 677 -33.68 6.67 -8.22
N CYS A 678 -32.95 6.41 -9.30
CA CYS A 678 -32.16 7.42 -9.99
C CYS A 678 -32.43 7.39 -11.49
N ALA A 679 -32.73 8.54 -12.08
CA ALA A 679 -33.09 8.62 -13.50
C ALA A 679 -32.69 9.96 -14.10
N GLY A 680 -32.23 9.95 -15.35
CA GLY A 680 -31.97 11.18 -16.12
C GLY A 680 -30.82 12.05 -15.61
N ASN A 681 -30.04 11.62 -14.60
CA ASN A 681 -28.84 12.34 -14.17
C ASN A 681 -27.81 12.36 -15.31
N ALA A 682 -27.12 13.49 -15.49
CA ALA A 682 -26.15 13.67 -16.58
C ALA A 682 -25.00 12.64 -16.52
N ALA A 683 -24.53 12.34 -15.32
CA ALA A 683 -23.62 11.23 -15.05
C ALA A 683 -24.30 10.24 -14.09
N ALA A 684 -24.04 8.94 -14.29
CA ALA A 684 -24.59 7.91 -13.43
C ALA A 684 -24.09 8.10 -11.98
N PRO A 685 -24.95 7.96 -10.96
CA PRO A 685 -24.49 8.02 -9.58
C PRO A 685 -23.52 6.87 -9.26
N PHE A 686 -22.64 7.10 -8.28
CA PHE A 686 -21.61 6.15 -7.84
C PHE A 686 -21.58 6.08 -6.31
N ASN A 687 -20.97 5.04 -5.75
CA ASN A 687 -20.99 4.78 -4.30
C ASN A 687 -19.59 4.65 -3.67
N LEU A 688 -18.52 5.03 -4.38
CA LEU A 688 -17.12 4.81 -3.95
C LEU A 688 -16.89 3.36 -3.50
N GLU A 689 -17.54 2.38 -4.11
CA GLU A 689 -17.45 0.97 -3.73
C GLU A 689 -17.89 0.69 -2.28
N VAL A 690 -18.66 1.60 -1.67
CA VAL A 690 -19.30 1.45 -0.36
C VAL A 690 -20.81 1.32 -0.55
N ALA A 691 -21.27 0.07 -0.51
CA ALA A 691 -22.64 -0.31 -0.86
C ALA A 691 -23.73 0.40 -0.04
N ASN A 692 -24.88 0.62 -0.67
CA ASN A 692 -26.11 1.02 0.01
C ASN A 692 -26.93 -0.21 0.45
N SER A 693 -27.53 -0.15 1.63
CA SER A 693 -28.48 -1.16 2.13
C SER A 693 -29.91 -0.70 1.87
N VAL A 694 -30.58 -1.28 0.87
CA VAL A 694 -31.94 -0.87 0.45
C VAL A 694 -32.95 -1.99 0.71
N GLN A 695 -33.95 -1.72 1.55
CA GLN A 695 -35.15 -2.54 1.75
C GLN A 695 -36.28 -2.00 0.85
N GLY A 696 -36.22 -2.34 -0.44
CA GLY A 696 -37.11 -1.87 -1.48
C GLY A 696 -36.47 -2.01 -2.86
N PRO A 697 -37.18 -1.67 -3.96
CA PRO A 697 -36.59 -1.76 -5.29
C PRO A 697 -35.54 -0.66 -5.50
N LYS A 698 -34.40 -1.05 -6.09
CA LYS A 698 -33.45 -0.12 -6.73
C LYS A 698 -33.77 -0.03 -8.22
N SER A 699 -33.85 1.18 -8.77
CA SER A 699 -34.23 1.36 -10.18
C SER A 699 -33.43 2.43 -10.92
N GLY A 700 -33.44 2.34 -12.26
CA GLY A 700 -32.73 3.24 -13.16
C GLY A 700 -31.21 3.20 -12.97
N GLN A 701 -30.59 4.36 -12.90
CA GLN A 701 -29.13 4.52 -12.77
C GLN A 701 -28.59 4.04 -11.41
N CYS A 702 -29.45 3.81 -10.41
CA CYS A 702 -29.05 3.33 -9.08
C CYS A 702 -29.24 1.82 -8.88
N ALA A 703 -29.63 1.07 -9.92
CA ALA A 703 -29.84 -0.38 -9.81
C ALA A 703 -28.60 -1.13 -9.28
N GLY A 704 -27.39 -0.67 -9.65
CA GLY A 704 -26.11 -1.27 -9.27
C GLY A 704 -25.47 -0.75 -7.97
N LEU A 705 -26.09 0.18 -7.24
CA LEU A 705 -25.46 0.85 -6.07
C LEU A 705 -25.73 0.22 -4.71
#